data_AF-A0A1V5G0G9-F1
#
_entry.id   AF-A0A1V5G0G9-F1
#
_cell.length_a   1.000
_cell.length_b   1.000
_cell.length_c   1.000
_cell.angle_alpha   90.00
_cell.angle_beta   90.00
_cell.angle_gamma   90.00
#
_symmetry.space_group_name_H-M   'P 1'
#
loop_
_entity.id
_entity.type
_entity.pdbx_description
1 polymer ?
#
loop_
_entity_poly.entity_id
_entity_poly.type
_entity_poly.pdbx_seq_one_letter_code
_entity_poly.pdbx_strand_id
1 'polypeptide(L)'
;MTARQFSSALVLALALLHAKPSAAATWFWPDLVFAGPCAGSLQACISQAGDGDSVVIVADEVTNPNRYTLIDEDLTISQSISLSVAAGIDAVLAPDRTIYVGLTADAAHTVRISDLNLRRGAIRVSEPSNVNGGLLEFSRIRLLDLGASTAFAGGCGIEVTVSGQGSKQVTISDSLVQRGSGRPSETFHGICVNQLSGTGSLTTQIQRNRVPGSTLPGMGIFGVQRGPGTFRLSANRLLGDRLNDGILVWAYDVTSTLQMDNNIVSGRVTAPDAYSAILQSAGGNLTALNNTVVHGNYGLALTGLSVSQPANVRVANNLVAFHTAKGMYVQHGTASHSAPNNLVYGNGWNDWTPGPATLTVDPLLEDPAYPRPVNASPALDAGNNAEASSLLFDANGERRLAFGTIDVGALEANGDGATQLTATASNTSFNEVGVTPFPVPLIASDKLVATAHRSTPALPGSAQRLGVYLNGGASVWSVFFQDFTQNVPTGQRFSVLAPFASKTGLVHTTSAANNSANLSRIDSSALNGLSFAIAIPLQQWTGTYHNVPISMAWTNGSGGRWQIRNEDGSAMPVGMNFNVAVAPLLSPNAAQVLSGGQIVRELPLFHRLLDDNACAAPLIGRTDDPLDSNTTLNAQGFSVEYRAPSGLGAPGRWFVVAEANTSVSAPSNPITEGVAVPSFPPNAAFNLIVDGGQAESCRAPRSTTLFSNGFEGS
;
A
#
# COMPACT_ATOMS: atom_id res chain seq x y z
N MET A 1 39.81 2.90 81.59
CA MET A 1 40.98 2.05 81.28
C MET A 1 40.55 1.06 80.20
N THR A 2 40.54 1.47 78.92
CA THR A 2 41.65 1.40 77.92
C THR A 2 41.89 -0.04 77.43
N ALA A 3 41.90 -0.39 76.14
CA ALA A 3 41.68 0.32 74.89
C ALA A 3 41.40 -0.74 73.80
N ARG A 4 40.40 -0.52 72.94
CA ARG A 4 40.26 -1.22 71.64
C ARG A 4 40.68 -0.24 70.55
N GLN A 5 41.64 -0.66 69.73
CA GLN A 5 42.01 0.02 68.50
C GLN A 5 40.85 -0.09 67.49
N PHE A 6 40.29 1.05 67.08
CA PHE A 6 39.65 1.20 65.78
C PHE A 6 40.55 2.14 64.98
N SER A 7 41.06 1.65 63.85
CA SER A 7 41.70 2.46 62.82
C SER A 7 40.90 2.35 61.53
N SER A 8 40.36 3.49 61.13
CA SER A 8 40.32 4.03 59.76
C SER A 8 39.93 3.11 58.60
N ALA A 9 38.74 3.33 58.05
CA ALA A 9 38.51 3.32 56.61
C ALA A 9 37.24 4.12 56.27
N LEU A 10 37.41 5.43 56.06
CA LEU A 10 36.52 6.25 55.23
C LEU A 10 37.24 6.39 53.89
N VAL A 11 36.62 6.02 52.77
CA VAL A 11 36.76 6.64 51.42
C VAL A 11 35.85 5.92 50.41
N LEU A 12 35.00 6.73 49.78
CA LEU A 12 34.28 6.57 48.49
C LEU A 12 33.28 5.42 48.31
N ALA A 13 32.02 5.69 48.70
CA ALA A 13 30.87 5.20 47.97
C ALA A 13 30.64 6.11 46.74
N LEU A 14 31.27 5.79 45.62
CA LEU A 14 30.95 6.41 44.33
C LEU A 14 29.60 5.82 43.89
N ALA A 15 28.57 6.66 43.88
CA ALA A 15 27.24 6.30 43.42
C ALA A 15 27.31 5.79 41.97
N LEU A 16 27.05 4.50 41.77
CA LEU A 16 26.64 3.92 40.49
C LEU A 16 25.24 4.46 40.16
N LEU A 17 25.18 5.73 39.75
CA LEU A 17 24.12 6.24 38.89
C LEU A 17 24.22 5.42 37.60
N HIS A 18 23.44 4.34 37.54
CA HIS A 18 23.09 3.73 36.27
C HIS A 18 22.39 4.82 35.48
N ALA A 19 23.10 5.42 34.52
CA ALA A 19 22.48 6.26 33.52
C ALA A 19 21.37 5.41 32.90
N LYS A 20 20.11 5.75 33.21
CA LYS A 20 19.00 5.21 32.45
C LYS A 20 19.30 5.54 30.99
N PRO A 21 19.19 4.58 30.04
CA PRO A 21 19.30 4.92 28.64
C PRO A 21 18.34 6.09 28.39
N SER A 22 18.88 7.21 27.89
CA SER A 22 18.05 8.33 27.48
C SER A 22 17.04 7.78 26.48
N ALA A 23 15.76 8.07 26.68
CA ALA A 23 14.77 7.73 25.67
C ALA A 23 15.18 8.42 24.36
N ALA A 24 15.10 7.68 23.25
CA ALA A 24 15.33 8.25 21.92
C ALA A 24 14.44 9.48 21.73
N ALA A 25 15.04 10.58 21.28
CA ALA A 25 14.35 11.83 21.06
C ALA A 25 13.62 11.83 19.70
N THR A 26 12.56 12.63 19.60
CA THR A 26 11.90 12.95 18.33
C THR A 26 12.14 14.43 18.02
N TRP A 27 12.74 14.67 16.86
CA TRP A 27 13.07 15.98 16.33
C TRP A 27 12.12 16.30 15.18
N PHE A 28 11.77 17.58 15.03
CA PHE A 28 10.91 18.04 13.94
C PHE A 28 11.69 19.01 13.06
N TRP A 29 11.62 18.83 11.74
CA TRP A 29 12.20 19.77 10.78
C TRP A 29 11.18 20.18 9.71
N PRO A 30 11.08 21.47 9.36
CA PRO A 30 11.75 22.59 10.02
C PRO A 30 11.16 22.88 11.40
N ASP A 31 12.03 23.17 12.37
CA ASP A 31 11.60 23.73 13.66
C ASP A 31 11.41 25.24 13.50
N LEU A 32 10.17 25.63 13.23
CA LEU A 32 9.78 27.02 13.01
C LEU A 32 9.57 27.80 14.32
N VAL A 33 9.69 27.13 15.48
CA VAL A 33 9.34 27.70 16.79
C VAL A 33 10.57 27.97 17.63
N PHE A 34 11.57 27.08 17.62
CA PHE A 34 12.77 27.21 18.44
C PHE A 34 14.02 27.43 17.59
N ALA A 35 14.91 28.31 18.06
CA ALA A 35 16.22 28.49 17.47
C ALA A 35 17.13 27.30 17.84
N GLY A 36 17.10 26.26 17.01
CA GLY A 36 17.92 25.05 17.15
C GLY A 36 18.50 24.62 15.80
N PRO A 37 19.31 23.54 15.77
CA PRO A 37 19.87 23.03 14.52
C PRO A 37 18.81 22.59 13.51
N CYS A 38 17.65 22.13 13.98
CA CYS A 38 16.50 21.80 13.14
C CYS A 38 15.73 23.03 12.63
N ALA A 39 16.10 24.26 13.01
CA ALA A 39 15.54 25.49 12.42
C ALA A 39 16.25 25.89 11.11
N GLY A 40 17.44 25.30 10.85
CA GLY A 40 18.20 25.51 9.63
C GLY A 40 17.79 24.50 8.56
N SER A 41 18.67 23.54 8.29
CA SER A 41 18.46 22.52 7.25
C SER A 41 18.12 21.16 7.84
N LEU A 42 17.52 20.28 7.03
CA LEU A 42 17.22 18.91 7.42
C LEU A 42 18.52 18.17 7.70
N GLN A 43 19.57 18.42 6.91
CA GLN A 43 20.89 17.87 7.18
C GLN A 43 21.41 18.28 8.57
N ALA A 44 21.28 19.55 8.96
CA ALA A 44 21.71 20.02 10.28
C ALA A 44 20.91 19.33 11.41
N CYS A 45 19.62 19.10 11.20
CA CYS A 45 18.77 18.35 12.13
C CYS A 45 19.23 16.89 12.26
N ILE A 46 19.43 16.21 11.13
CA ILE A 46 19.94 14.83 11.09
C ILE A 46 21.30 14.75 11.80
N SER A 47 22.24 15.63 11.50
CA SER A 47 23.58 15.60 12.10
C SER A 47 23.61 15.80 13.62
N GLN A 48 22.52 16.30 14.22
CA GLN A 48 22.41 16.52 15.66
C GLN A 48 21.60 15.44 16.37
N ALA A 49 20.76 14.71 15.65
CA ALA A 49 20.05 13.56 16.17
C ALA A 49 21.04 12.46 16.58
N GLY A 50 20.88 11.93 17.79
CA GLY A 50 21.68 10.83 18.32
C GLY A 50 21.24 9.47 17.78
N ASP A 51 22.01 8.42 18.12
CA ASP A 51 21.67 7.05 17.76
C ASP A 51 20.30 6.64 18.34
N GLY A 52 19.41 6.19 17.47
CA GLY A 52 18.06 5.74 17.79
C GLY A 52 17.00 6.83 17.73
N ASP A 53 17.39 8.09 17.58
CA ASP A 53 16.45 9.21 17.48
C ASP A 53 15.59 9.14 16.20
N SER A 54 14.49 9.88 16.22
CA SER A 54 13.62 10.07 15.07
C SER A 54 13.64 11.53 14.61
N VAL A 55 13.69 11.76 13.30
CA VAL A 55 13.53 13.08 12.67
C VAL A 55 12.26 13.02 11.81
N VAL A 56 11.32 13.90 12.11
CA VAL A 56 10.02 13.99 11.42
C VAL A 56 9.98 15.27 10.61
N ILE A 57 9.79 15.13 9.29
CA ILE A 57 9.63 16.25 8.39
C ILE A 57 8.19 16.78 8.49
N VAL A 58 8.04 18.05 8.86
CA VAL A 58 6.75 18.74 9.03
C VAL A 58 6.56 19.81 7.96
N ALA A 59 5.44 20.53 8.00
CA ALA A 59 5.20 21.67 7.12
C ALA A 59 6.29 22.74 7.31
N ASP A 60 6.71 23.35 6.20
CA ASP A 60 7.68 24.44 6.17
C ASP A 60 7.09 25.84 6.38
N GLU A 61 5.76 25.93 6.50
CA GLU A 61 5.05 27.18 6.73
C GLU A 61 4.05 27.08 7.90
N VAL A 62 4.06 28.07 8.81
CA VAL A 62 3.16 28.09 9.99
C VAL A 62 1.78 28.66 9.66
N THR A 63 1.70 29.65 8.77
CA THR A 63 0.52 30.53 8.63
C THR A 63 -0.46 30.08 7.54
N ASN A 64 -0.04 29.20 6.63
CA ASN A 64 -0.91 28.54 5.65
C ASN A 64 -0.18 27.33 5.03
N PRO A 65 0.01 26.23 5.77
CA PRO A 65 0.79 25.11 5.27
C PRO A 65 0.17 24.58 3.97
N ASN A 66 0.84 24.84 2.85
CA ASN A 66 0.55 24.28 1.53
C ASN A 66 0.73 22.74 1.50
N ARG A 67 1.16 22.16 2.63
CA ARG A 67 1.43 20.74 2.88
C ARG A 67 2.58 20.20 2.03
N TYR A 68 3.38 21.07 1.46
CA TYR A 68 4.50 20.76 0.60
C TYR A 68 5.78 21.27 1.25
N THR A 69 6.68 20.36 1.59
CA THR A 69 7.98 20.71 2.19
C THR A 69 9.08 20.38 1.20
N LEU A 70 9.73 21.41 0.65
CA LEU A 70 10.85 21.24 -0.27
C LEU A 70 12.17 21.00 0.49
N ILE A 71 12.90 19.96 0.11
CA ILE A 71 14.24 19.65 0.63
C ILE A 71 15.25 19.87 -0.50
N ASP A 72 15.87 21.05 -0.57
CA ASP A 72 16.87 21.39 -1.59
C ASP A 72 18.31 21.20 -1.09
N GLU A 73 18.59 20.01 -0.59
CA GLU A 73 19.93 19.59 -0.16
C GLU A 73 20.08 18.08 -0.30
N ASP A 74 21.33 17.62 -0.43
CA ASP A 74 21.64 16.21 -0.29
C ASP A 74 21.67 15.83 1.19
N LEU A 75 21.23 14.62 1.51
CA LEU A 75 21.19 14.14 2.89
C LEU A 75 22.27 13.08 3.10
N THR A 76 22.99 13.17 4.21
CA THR A 76 23.99 12.22 4.68
C THR A 76 23.61 11.74 6.07
N ILE A 77 23.41 10.44 6.21
CA ILE A 77 23.07 9.74 7.45
C ILE A 77 24.22 8.80 7.80
N SER A 78 24.75 8.92 9.01
CA SER A 78 25.90 8.13 9.50
C SER A 78 25.63 7.36 10.78
N GLN A 79 24.41 7.42 11.29
CA GLN A 79 24.00 6.94 12.60
C GLN A 79 22.69 6.16 12.51
N SER A 80 22.32 5.48 13.60
CA SER A 80 21.00 4.85 13.70
C SER A 80 19.93 5.92 13.83
N ILE A 81 18.96 5.96 12.93
CA ILE A 81 17.93 7.00 12.90
C ILE A 81 16.64 6.52 12.23
N SER A 82 15.51 7.11 12.62
CA SER A 82 14.27 7.03 11.83
C SER A 82 13.95 8.38 11.21
N LEU A 83 13.99 8.49 9.88
CA LEU A 83 13.57 9.66 9.11
C LEU A 83 12.20 9.41 8.49
N SER A 84 11.20 10.21 8.85
CA SER A 84 9.84 10.06 8.34
C SER A 84 9.20 11.42 8.06
N VAL A 85 8.02 11.39 7.43
CA VAL A 85 7.24 12.58 7.14
C VAL A 85 5.98 12.59 8.01
N ALA A 86 5.64 13.76 8.54
CA ALA A 86 4.42 13.93 9.31
C ALA A 86 3.18 13.65 8.45
N ALA A 87 2.14 13.11 9.09
CA ALA A 87 0.87 12.91 8.43
C ALA A 87 0.35 14.23 7.84
N GLY A 88 -0.03 14.18 6.57
CA GLY A 88 -0.54 15.33 5.84
C GLY A 88 0.49 16.12 5.06
N ILE A 89 1.78 15.79 5.17
CA ILE A 89 2.87 16.52 4.52
C ILE A 89 3.43 15.72 3.33
N ASP A 90 3.69 16.43 2.24
CA ASP A 90 4.45 15.98 1.08
C ASP A 90 5.89 16.51 1.20
N ALA A 91 6.79 15.70 1.74
CA ALA A 91 8.21 16.02 1.72
C ALA A 91 8.82 15.60 0.38
N VAL A 92 9.39 16.57 -0.34
CA VAL A 92 9.94 16.36 -1.68
C VAL A 92 11.36 16.86 -1.73
N LEU A 93 12.29 15.95 -2.02
CA LEU A 93 13.64 16.32 -2.38
C LEU A 93 13.61 17.05 -3.72
N ALA A 94 14.25 18.22 -3.76
CA ALA A 94 14.45 18.97 -4.99
C ALA A 94 15.11 18.07 -6.04
N PRO A 95 14.91 18.35 -7.33
CA PRO A 95 15.45 17.48 -8.35
C PRO A 95 16.97 17.33 -8.23
N ASP A 96 17.45 16.13 -8.52
CA ASP A 96 18.88 15.78 -8.50
C ASP A 96 19.51 15.68 -7.09
N ARG A 97 18.71 15.82 -6.02
CA ARG A 97 19.13 15.58 -4.64
C ARG A 97 19.03 14.12 -4.24
N THR A 98 20.01 13.65 -3.48
CA THR A 98 20.23 12.24 -3.14
C THR A 98 20.38 12.05 -1.63
N ILE A 99 19.95 10.89 -1.15
CA ILE A 99 20.16 10.45 0.23
C ILE A 99 21.32 9.44 0.26
N TYR A 100 22.34 9.74 1.04
CA TYR A 100 23.48 8.89 1.32
C TYR A 100 23.41 8.38 2.75
N VAL A 101 23.43 7.06 2.93
CA VAL A 101 23.52 6.41 4.23
C VAL A 101 24.89 5.74 4.30
N GLY A 102 25.83 6.35 5.03
CA GLY A 102 27.21 5.89 5.18
C GLY A 102 27.49 5.50 6.62
N LEU A 103 27.37 4.20 6.92
CA LEU A 103 27.44 3.69 8.29
C LEU A 103 28.86 3.23 8.65
N THR A 104 29.13 3.09 9.96
CA THR A 104 30.44 2.67 10.47
C THR A 104 30.54 1.15 10.63
N ALA A 105 31.78 0.64 10.67
CA ALA A 105 32.04 -0.80 10.67
C ALA A 105 31.89 -1.48 12.06
N ASP A 106 31.77 -0.69 13.12
CA ASP A 106 32.00 -1.08 14.52
C ASP A 106 30.75 -1.10 15.40
N ALA A 107 29.58 -0.78 14.85
CA ALA A 107 28.31 -0.78 15.56
C ALA A 107 27.20 -1.43 14.73
N ALA A 108 26.15 -1.95 15.39
CA ALA A 108 24.94 -2.36 14.69
C ALA A 108 24.05 -1.14 14.48
N HIS A 109 23.55 -0.95 13.26
CA HIS A 109 22.80 0.23 12.88
C HIS A 109 21.33 -0.09 12.61
N THR A 110 20.44 0.78 13.06
CA THR A 110 19.03 0.75 12.67
C THR A 110 18.68 2.03 11.93
N VAL A 111 18.43 1.92 10.63
CA VAL A 111 18.02 3.06 9.78
C VAL A 111 16.64 2.79 9.21
N ARG A 112 15.71 3.72 9.42
CA ARG A 112 14.39 3.71 8.80
C ARG A 112 14.18 4.99 8.02
N ILE A 113 13.75 4.88 6.77
CA ILE A 113 13.38 6.02 5.94
C ILE A 113 12.01 5.75 5.33
N SER A 114 11.05 6.66 5.54
CA SER A 114 9.71 6.51 4.97
C SER A 114 9.07 7.78 4.46
N ASP A 115 8.10 7.62 3.55
CA ASP A 115 7.17 8.66 3.10
C ASP A 115 7.80 9.82 2.30
N LEU A 116 8.99 9.60 1.74
CA LEU A 116 9.74 10.61 0.99
C LEU A 116 9.54 10.51 -0.53
N ASN A 117 9.52 11.67 -1.17
CA ASN A 117 9.49 11.80 -2.62
C ASN A 117 10.84 12.32 -3.12
N LEU A 118 11.40 11.66 -4.14
CA LEU A 118 12.64 12.03 -4.80
C LEU A 118 12.40 12.16 -6.30
N ARG A 119 13.07 13.12 -6.93
CA ARG A 119 13.03 13.30 -8.38
C ARG A 119 14.44 13.37 -8.96
N ARG A 120 14.75 12.51 -9.92
CA ARG A 120 16.08 12.36 -10.54
C ARG A 120 17.25 12.11 -9.55
N GLY A 121 16.92 11.85 -8.29
CA GLY A 121 17.85 11.47 -7.24
C GLY A 121 17.82 9.97 -6.96
N ALA A 122 18.50 9.56 -5.90
CA ALA A 122 18.56 8.17 -5.44
C ALA A 122 18.68 8.06 -3.91
N ILE A 123 18.60 6.83 -3.41
CA ILE A 123 19.03 6.46 -2.06
C ILE A 123 20.21 5.50 -2.20
N ARG A 124 21.37 5.84 -1.64
CA ARG A 124 22.58 5.00 -1.63
C ARG A 124 23.00 4.66 -0.22
N VAL A 125 23.13 3.37 0.07
CA VAL A 125 23.47 2.87 1.39
C VAL A 125 24.76 2.07 1.33
N SER A 126 25.69 2.39 2.23
CA SER A 126 26.91 1.66 2.50
C SER A 126 26.89 1.19 3.96
N GLU A 127 26.77 -0.12 4.14
CA GLU A 127 26.69 -0.81 5.44
C GLU A 127 27.91 -1.74 5.64
N PRO A 128 29.01 -1.23 6.21
CA PRO A 128 30.23 -1.99 6.42
C PRO A 128 30.31 -2.71 7.78
N SER A 129 29.25 -2.69 8.60
CA SER A 129 29.28 -3.18 9.98
C SER A 129 29.58 -4.67 10.11
N ASN A 130 30.57 -4.98 10.94
CA ASN A 130 30.90 -6.33 11.37
C ASN A 130 30.08 -6.79 12.58
N VAL A 131 29.20 -5.94 13.11
CA VAL A 131 28.36 -6.23 14.27
C VAL A 131 27.00 -6.78 13.84
N ASN A 132 26.52 -7.79 14.54
CA ASN A 132 25.23 -8.45 14.29
C ASN A 132 24.05 -7.54 14.67
N GLY A 133 22.95 -7.65 13.92
CA GLY A 133 21.67 -7.04 14.28
C GLY A 133 21.37 -5.70 13.59
N GLY A 134 22.03 -5.39 12.47
CA GLY A 134 21.69 -4.19 11.71
C GLY A 134 20.36 -4.33 10.94
N LEU A 135 19.58 -3.26 10.90
CA LEU A 135 18.29 -3.18 10.22
C LEU A 135 18.23 -1.93 9.33
N LEU A 136 17.96 -2.13 8.04
CA LEU A 136 17.77 -1.07 7.07
C LEU A 136 16.37 -1.19 6.47
N GLU A 137 15.53 -0.19 6.68
CA GLU A 137 14.13 -0.19 6.26
C GLU A 137 13.79 1.04 5.43
N PHE A 138 13.31 0.82 4.20
CA PHE A 138 12.89 1.86 3.28
C PHE A 138 11.45 1.57 2.86
N SER A 139 10.50 2.44 3.20
CA SER A 139 9.09 2.20 2.91
C SER A 139 8.39 3.41 2.34
N ARG A 140 7.45 3.20 1.40
CA ARG A 140 6.68 4.29 0.77
C ARG A 140 7.58 5.38 0.18
N ILE A 141 8.69 4.97 -0.43
CA ILE A 141 9.57 5.86 -1.17
C ILE A 141 9.01 6.03 -2.58
N ARG A 142 8.86 7.28 -3.02
CA ARG A 142 8.46 7.60 -4.39
C ARG A 142 9.61 8.27 -5.11
N LEU A 143 10.27 7.52 -5.98
CA LEU A 143 11.37 7.99 -6.81
C LEU A 143 10.92 8.10 -8.25
N LEU A 144 10.99 9.30 -8.81
CA LEU A 144 10.65 9.59 -10.20
C LEU A 144 11.84 10.00 -11.05
N ASP A 145 11.72 9.79 -12.36
CA ASP A 145 12.63 10.29 -13.39
C ASP A 145 14.10 9.88 -13.19
N LEU A 146 14.38 8.70 -12.61
CA LEU A 146 15.76 8.26 -12.36
C LEU A 146 16.63 8.37 -13.64
N GLY A 147 17.81 8.98 -13.50
CA GLY A 147 18.79 9.06 -14.58
C GLY A 147 18.54 10.15 -15.63
N ALA A 148 17.51 10.99 -15.47
CA ALA A 148 17.25 12.10 -16.39
C ALA A 148 18.23 13.29 -16.25
N SER A 149 19.23 13.22 -15.35
CA SER A 149 20.28 14.24 -15.16
C SER A 149 21.68 13.64 -15.07
N THR A 150 22.70 14.50 -15.06
CA THR A 150 24.12 14.11 -14.83
C THR A 150 24.49 13.89 -13.39
N ALA A 151 23.66 14.34 -12.45
CA ALA A 151 24.00 14.29 -11.03
C ALA A 151 24.17 12.85 -10.55
N PHE A 152 23.51 11.92 -11.24
CA PHE A 152 23.56 10.49 -10.99
C PHE A 152 23.81 9.73 -12.29
N ALA A 153 25.06 9.34 -12.54
CA ALA A 153 25.44 8.55 -13.71
C ALA A 153 25.60 7.06 -13.34
N GLY A 154 24.76 6.21 -13.92
CA GLY A 154 24.74 4.76 -13.67
C GLY A 154 24.38 4.35 -12.22
N GLY A 155 23.50 3.37 -12.07
CA GLY A 155 23.18 2.79 -10.76
C GLY A 155 21.69 2.53 -10.55
N CYS A 156 21.30 2.35 -9.29
CA CYS A 156 19.94 1.99 -8.89
C CYS A 156 19.25 3.15 -8.17
N GLY A 157 17.92 3.25 -8.29
CA GLY A 157 17.15 4.27 -7.58
C GLY A 157 17.21 4.11 -6.06
N ILE A 158 17.14 2.86 -5.60
CA ILE A 158 17.47 2.49 -4.21
C ILE A 158 18.56 1.44 -4.28
N GLU A 159 19.72 1.74 -3.70
CA GLU A 159 20.89 0.87 -3.71
C GLU A 159 21.38 0.63 -2.29
N VAL A 160 21.42 -0.64 -1.88
CA VAL A 160 21.96 -1.06 -0.59
C VAL A 160 23.18 -1.94 -0.80
N THR A 161 24.33 -1.49 -0.33
CA THR A 161 25.58 -2.26 -0.35
C THR A 161 25.96 -2.67 1.07
N VAL A 162 26.00 -3.98 1.31
CA VAL A 162 26.43 -4.59 2.57
C VAL A 162 27.82 -5.18 2.38
N SER A 163 28.83 -4.61 3.02
CA SER A 163 30.22 -5.08 2.93
C SER A 163 30.76 -5.69 4.22
N GLY A 164 30.07 -5.48 5.35
CA GLY A 164 30.46 -6.02 6.65
C GLY A 164 30.12 -7.51 6.84
N GLN A 165 30.64 -8.11 7.91
CA GLN A 165 30.43 -9.53 8.24
C GLN A 165 29.33 -9.80 9.28
N GLY A 166 28.76 -8.76 9.89
CA GLY A 166 27.70 -8.93 10.88
C GLY A 166 26.36 -9.23 10.22
N SER A 167 25.46 -9.95 10.89
CA SER A 167 24.12 -10.22 10.36
C SER A 167 23.31 -8.93 10.13
N LYS A 168 22.59 -8.86 9.00
CA LYS A 168 21.79 -7.69 8.59
C LYS A 168 20.41 -8.07 8.08
N GLN A 169 19.46 -7.17 8.27
CA GLN A 169 18.15 -7.18 7.63
C GLN A 169 18.00 -5.95 6.72
N VAL A 170 17.51 -6.16 5.50
CA VAL A 170 17.13 -5.11 4.56
C VAL A 170 15.68 -5.30 4.15
N THR A 171 14.85 -4.30 4.38
CA THR A 171 13.44 -4.28 3.96
C THR A 171 13.19 -3.09 3.06
N ILE A 172 12.66 -3.33 1.85
CA ILE A 172 12.22 -2.28 0.93
C ILE A 172 10.77 -2.55 0.55
N SER A 173 9.85 -1.68 0.92
CA SER A 173 8.42 -1.93 0.69
C SER A 173 7.59 -0.76 0.21
N ASP A 174 6.47 -1.09 -0.44
CA ASP A 174 5.40 -0.13 -0.78
C ASP A 174 5.89 1.09 -1.58
N SER A 175 7.00 0.95 -2.31
CA SER A 175 7.69 2.05 -2.98
C SER A 175 7.45 2.05 -4.48
N LEU A 176 7.44 3.24 -5.08
CA LEU A 176 7.44 3.45 -6.53
C LEU A 176 8.84 3.88 -6.94
N VAL A 177 9.51 3.09 -7.77
CA VAL A 177 10.83 3.43 -8.34
C VAL A 177 10.70 3.51 -9.85
N GLN A 178 10.36 4.70 -10.34
CA GLN A 178 10.19 4.96 -11.76
C GLN A 178 11.50 5.40 -12.40
N ARG A 179 11.92 4.63 -13.41
CA ARG A 179 13.08 4.96 -14.23
C ARG A 179 12.70 6.03 -15.26
N GLY A 180 13.53 7.05 -15.36
CA GLY A 180 13.34 8.14 -16.33
C GLY A 180 13.73 7.73 -17.74
N SER A 181 13.62 8.68 -18.68
CA SER A 181 14.02 8.47 -20.08
C SER A 181 15.53 8.42 -20.29
N GLY A 182 16.31 8.73 -19.24
CA GLY A 182 17.76 8.65 -19.10
C GLY A 182 18.60 9.10 -20.29
N ARG A 183 19.91 8.88 -20.20
CA ARG A 183 20.84 9.06 -21.33
C ARG A 183 20.99 7.73 -22.07
N PRO A 184 20.96 7.68 -23.41
CA PRO A 184 21.08 6.43 -24.15
C PRO A 184 22.33 5.59 -23.83
N SER A 185 23.40 6.22 -23.31
CA SER A 185 24.67 5.58 -22.97
C SER A 185 24.75 5.02 -21.54
N GLU A 186 23.75 5.25 -20.68
CA GLU A 186 23.77 4.84 -19.28
C GLU A 186 22.55 3.99 -18.94
N THR A 187 22.78 2.88 -18.24
CA THR A 187 21.72 2.00 -17.77
C THR A 187 21.37 2.30 -16.32
N PHE A 188 20.09 2.52 -16.06
CA PHE A 188 19.56 2.73 -14.71
C PHE A 188 18.71 1.54 -14.28
N HIS A 189 18.87 1.15 -13.02
CA HIS A 189 18.17 0.04 -12.40
C HIS A 189 17.16 0.56 -11.36
N GLY A 190 16.14 -0.24 -11.03
CA GLY A 190 15.17 0.12 -10.00
C GLY A 190 15.77 -0.03 -8.61
N ILE A 191 15.65 -1.23 -8.04
CA ILE A 191 16.06 -1.54 -6.66
C ILE A 191 17.22 -2.53 -6.68
N CYS A 192 18.27 -2.25 -5.90
CA CYS A 192 19.46 -3.11 -5.82
C CYS A 192 19.87 -3.38 -4.37
N VAL A 193 20.13 -4.64 -4.05
CA VAL A 193 20.72 -5.04 -2.76
C VAL A 193 21.91 -5.96 -3.02
N ASN A 194 23.10 -5.48 -2.68
CA ASN A 194 24.37 -6.12 -2.98
C ASN A 194 25.15 -6.44 -1.72
N GLN A 195 25.41 -7.72 -1.47
CA GLN A 195 26.35 -8.17 -0.46
C GLN A 195 27.72 -8.41 -1.09
N LEU A 196 28.73 -7.69 -0.61
CA LEU A 196 30.11 -7.83 -1.09
C LEU A 196 30.89 -8.90 -0.31
N SER A 197 30.52 -9.14 0.95
CA SER A 197 31.14 -10.12 1.83
C SER A 197 30.42 -11.48 1.81
N GLY A 198 31.17 -12.58 1.96
CA GLY A 198 30.62 -13.95 1.91
C GLY A 198 30.29 -14.59 3.26
N THR A 199 30.36 -13.85 4.37
CA THR A 199 30.48 -14.45 5.71
C THR A 199 29.39 -14.01 6.69
N GLY A 200 28.79 -12.83 6.51
CA GLY A 200 27.64 -12.37 7.30
C GLY A 200 26.30 -12.87 6.76
N SER A 201 25.35 -13.15 7.65
CA SER A 201 23.99 -13.50 7.24
C SER A 201 23.21 -12.28 6.75
N LEU A 202 22.53 -12.37 5.61
CA LEU A 202 21.69 -11.30 5.06
C LEU A 202 20.25 -11.78 4.89
N THR A 203 19.31 -11.06 5.52
CA THR A 203 17.88 -11.24 5.27
C THR A 203 17.34 -10.05 4.49
N THR A 204 16.92 -10.26 3.25
CA THR A 204 16.39 -9.22 2.37
C THR A 204 14.92 -9.49 2.10
N GLN A 205 14.08 -8.46 2.25
CA GLN A 205 12.67 -8.47 1.88
C GLN A 205 12.38 -7.28 0.97
N ILE A 206 12.00 -7.56 -0.27
CA ILE A 206 11.57 -6.53 -1.22
C ILE A 206 10.10 -6.84 -1.55
N GLN A 207 9.18 -6.01 -1.10
CA GLN A 207 7.75 -6.33 -1.19
C GLN A 207 6.83 -5.18 -1.57
N ARG A 208 5.78 -5.48 -2.35
CA ARG A 208 4.74 -4.51 -2.76
C ARG A 208 5.29 -3.25 -3.45
N ASN A 209 6.46 -3.35 -4.07
CA ASN A 209 7.05 -2.25 -4.83
C ASN A 209 6.54 -2.23 -6.27
N ARG A 210 6.52 -1.04 -6.88
CA ARG A 210 6.24 -0.85 -8.29
C ARG A 210 7.48 -0.32 -9.00
N VAL A 211 7.94 -1.03 -10.02
CA VAL A 211 9.07 -0.63 -10.87
C VAL A 211 8.60 -0.67 -12.33
N PRO A 212 8.06 0.43 -12.86
CA PRO A 212 7.63 0.46 -14.26
C PRO A 212 8.81 0.30 -15.23
N GLY A 213 8.51 -0.19 -16.42
CA GLY A 213 9.39 -0.15 -17.59
C GLY A 213 9.77 1.28 -17.95
N SER A 214 10.73 1.43 -18.85
CA SER A 214 11.22 2.76 -19.25
C SER A 214 11.59 2.80 -20.73
N THR A 215 11.91 3.98 -21.26
CA THR A 215 12.40 4.09 -22.64
C THR A 215 13.82 3.56 -22.82
N LEU A 216 14.55 3.31 -21.73
CA LEU A 216 15.91 2.77 -21.74
C LEU A 216 15.99 1.39 -21.08
N PRO A 217 16.94 0.55 -21.55
CA PRO A 217 17.17 -0.74 -20.94
C PRO A 217 17.74 -0.60 -19.52
N GLY A 218 17.38 -1.53 -18.66
CA GLY A 218 17.98 -1.69 -17.33
C GLY A 218 17.21 -2.71 -16.50
N MET A 219 17.68 -2.96 -15.28
CA MET A 219 17.09 -4.00 -14.41
C MET A 219 16.00 -3.41 -13.52
N GLY A 220 14.95 -4.19 -13.24
CA GLY A 220 13.91 -3.78 -12.30
C GLY A 220 14.37 -3.94 -10.85
N ILE A 221 14.61 -5.18 -10.43
CA ILE A 221 15.15 -5.54 -9.12
C ILE A 221 16.37 -6.43 -9.31
N PHE A 222 17.46 -6.06 -8.65
CA PHE A 222 18.73 -6.78 -8.69
C PHE A 222 19.21 -7.14 -7.27
N GLY A 223 19.70 -8.37 -7.09
CA GLY A 223 20.13 -8.86 -5.79
C GLY A 223 21.40 -9.70 -5.89
N VAL A 224 22.36 -9.45 -5.01
CA VAL A 224 23.52 -10.32 -4.80
C VAL A 224 23.64 -10.63 -3.32
N GLN A 225 23.55 -11.92 -2.98
CA GLN A 225 23.77 -12.43 -1.64
C GLN A 225 24.99 -13.37 -1.66
N ARG A 226 25.99 -13.11 -0.83
CA ARG A 226 27.22 -13.90 -0.82
C ARG A 226 27.39 -14.74 0.44
N GLY A 227 26.80 -14.31 1.56
CA GLY A 227 26.72 -15.09 2.79
C GLY A 227 25.39 -15.85 2.91
N PRO A 228 25.19 -16.58 4.01
CA PRO A 228 23.95 -17.30 4.27
C PRO A 228 22.77 -16.33 4.45
N GLY A 229 21.54 -16.82 4.34
CA GLY A 229 20.35 -16.03 4.66
C GLY A 229 19.23 -16.17 3.65
N THR A 230 18.29 -15.23 3.68
CA THR A 230 17.06 -15.29 2.87
C THR A 230 16.90 -14.04 2.02
N PHE A 231 16.60 -14.22 0.74
CA PHE A 231 16.20 -13.13 -0.15
C PHE A 231 14.76 -13.39 -0.61
N ARG A 232 13.82 -12.57 -0.14
CA ARG A 232 12.39 -12.71 -0.45
C ARG A 232 11.87 -11.54 -1.27
N LEU A 233 11.23 -11.86 -2.38
CA LEU A 233 10.55 -10.94 -3.29
C LEU A 233 9.05 -11.23 -3.24
N SER A 234 8.24 -10.32 -2.72
CA SER A 234 6.80 -10.58 -2.54
C SER A 234 5.91 -9.50 -3.12
N ALA A 235 4.94 -9.85 -3.96
CA ALA A 235 3.92 -8.91 -4.46
C ALA A 235 4.49 -7.65 -5.18
N ASN A 236 5.69 -7.74 -5.77
CA ASN A 236 6.23 -6.62 -6.57
C ASN A 236 5.60 -6.59 -7.96
N ARG A 237 5.46 -5.40 -8.53
CA ARG A 237 4.96 -5.18 -9.89
C ARG A 237 6.02 -4.53 -10.76
N LEU A 238 6.41 -5.25 -11.79
CA LEU A 238 7.36 -4.81 -12.80
C LEU A 238 6.66 -4.84 -14.16
N LEU A 239 6.15 -3.69 -14.59
CA LEU A 239 5.23 -3.59 -15.72
C LEU A 239 5.77 -2.61 -16.77
N GLY A 240 5.85 -3.04 -18.03
CA GLY A 240 6.20 -2.22 -19.18
C GLY A 240 7.49 -2.67 -19.88
N ASP A 241 7.71 -2.14 -21.08
CA ASP A 241 8.82 -2.56 -21.93
C ASP A 241 10.21 -2.12 -21.40
N ARG A 242 11.25 -2.76 -21.95
CA ARG A 242 12.68 -2.46 -21.72
C ARG A 242 13.11 -2.59 -20.25
N LEU A 243 12.44 -3.45 -19.52
CA LEU A 243 13.03 -4.17 -18.38
C LEU A 243 13.96 -5.21 -19.02
N ASN A 244 15.28 -4.97 -19.05
CA ASN A 244 16.21 -5.96 -19.58
C ASN A 244 16.11 -7.22 -18.72
N ASP A 245 16.36 -7.09 -17.43
CA ASP A 245 15.98 -8.11 -16.46
C ASP A 245 14.95 -7.52 -15.50
N GLY A 246 13.78 -8.17 -15.38
CA GLY A 246 12.77 -7.74 -14.43
C GLY A 246 13.29 -7.97 -13.01
N ILE A 247 13.50 -9.23 -12.67
CA ILE A 247 14.07 -9.67 -11.39
C ILE A 247 15.30 -10.52 -11.67
N LEU A 248 16.44 -10.17 -11.08
CA LEU A 248 17.68 -10.93 -11.14
C LEU A 248 18.31 -11.05 -9.76
N VAL A 249 18.37 -12.26 -9.20
CA VAL A 249 18.99 -12.50 -7.89
C VAL A 249 19.98 -13.65 -7.93
N TRP A 250 21.17 -13.40 -7.38
CA TRP A 250 22.23 -14.39 -7.20
C TRP A 250 22.52 -14.65 -5.73
N ALA A 251 22.60 -15.92 -5.34
CA ALA A 251 23.14 -16.36 -4.07
C ALA A 251 24.40 -17.21 -4.25
N TYR A 252 25.48 -16.90 -3.55
CA TYR A 252 26.74 -17.65 -3.64
C TYR A 252 26.96 -18.63 -2.47
N ASP A 253 26.14 -18.55 -1.42
CA ASP A 253 26.22 -19.46 -0.28
C ASP A 253 25.22 -20.62 -0.41
N VAL A 254 25.71 -21.84 -0.20
CA VAL A 254 24.95 -23.11 -0.36
C VAL A 254 23.78 -23.27 0.62
N THR A 255 23.70 -22.45 1.66
CA THR A 255 22.62 -22.48 2.67
C THR A 255 21.58 -21.38 2.44
N SER A 256 21.77 -20.55 1.41
CA SER A 256 20.84 -19.45 1.08
C SER A 256 19.48 -19.97 0.64
N THR A 257 18.45 -19.18 0.95
CA THR A 257 17.09 -19.38 0.44
C THR A 257 16.68 -18.17 -0.40
N LEU A 258 16.33 -18.40 -1.66
CA LEU A 258 15.76 -17.39 -2.54
C LEU A 258 14.30 -17.72 -2.77
N GLN A 259 13.42 -16.75 -2.50
CA GLN A 259 11.98 -16.93 -2.63
C GLN A 259 11.35 -15.76 -3.38
N MET A 260 10.52 -16.09 -4.38
CA MET A 260 9.66 -15.12 -5.04
C MET A 260 8.19 -15.56 -4.99
N ASP A 261 7.34 -14.73 -4.41
CA ASP A 261 5.91 -15.00 -4.28
C ASP A 261 5.07 -13.84 -4.82
N ASN A 262 3.98 -14.13 -5.53
CA ASN A 262 2.98 -13.11 -5.90
C ASN A 262 3.52 -11.95 -6.76
N ASN A 263 4.69 -12.09 -7.40
CA ASN A 263 5.23 -11.01 -8.22
C ASN A 263 4.57 -11.03 -9.60
N ILE A 264 4.34 -9.83 -10.15
CA ILE A 264 3.91 -9.63 -11.52
C ILE A 264 5.07 -9.03 -12.30
N VAL A 265 5.50 -9.72 -13.34
CA VAL A 265 6.47 -9.21 -14.31
C VAL A 265 5.87 -9.30 -15.70
N SER A 266 5.75 -8.17 -16.39
CA SER A 266 5.24 -8.12 -17.75
C SER A 266 5.89 -7.01 -18.57
N GLY A 267 6.23 -7.31 -19.81
CA GLY A 267 6.69 -6.32 -20.79
C GLY A 267 7.82 -6.83 -21.68
N ARG A 268 7.93 -6.23 -22.87
CA ARG A 268 8.88 -6.66 -23.89
C ARG A 268 10.30 -6.31 -23.49
N VAL A 269 11.14 -7.34 -23.44
CA VAL A 269 12.57 -7.23 -23.21
C VAL A 269 13.28 -6.91 -24.54
N THR A 270 14.21 -5.95 -24.55
CA THR A 270 15.00 -5.62 -25.75
C THR A 270 16.30 -6.38 -25.87
N ALA A 271 16.84 -6.88 -24.75
CA ALA A 271 18.05 -7.69 -24.74
C ALA A 271 17.73 -9.16 -25.11
N PRO A 272 18.52 -9.77 -26.00
CA PRO A 272 18.24 -11.11 -26.53
C PRO A 272 18.39 -12.22 -25.49
N ASP A 273 19.08 -11.97 -24.37
CA ASP A 273 19.37 -12.98 -23.34
C ASP A 273 18.85 -12.63 -21.94
N ALA A 274 17.93 -11.67 -21.85
CA ALA A 274 17.55 -11.11 -20.56
C ALA A 274 16.19 -11.67 -20.07
N TYR A 275 16.15 -11.93 -18.76
CA TYR A 275 15.10 -12.69 -18.09
C TYR A 275 14.06 -11.77 -17.45
N SER A 276 12.79 -12.11 -17.62
CA SER A 276 11.71 -11.46 -16.90
C SER A 276 11.90 -11.69 -15.39
N ALA A 277 12.19 -12.92 -14.98
CA ALA A 277 12.59 -13.21 -13.61
C ALA A 277 13.56 -14.40 -13.56
N ILE A 278 14.64 -14.25 -12.79
CA ILE A 278 15.59 -15.33 -12.54
C ILE A 278 16.13 -15.31 -11.12
N LEU A 279 16.14 -16.49 -10.50
CA LEU A 279 16.81 -16.79 -9.24
C LEU A 279 17.92 -17.81 -9.50
N GLN A 280 19.15 -17.50 -9.10
CA GLN A 280 20.26 -18.45 -9.19
C GLN A 280 21.00 -18.57 -7.86
N SER A 281 21.39 -19.79 -7.49
CA SER A 281 22.12 -20.03 -6.24
C SER A 281 23.20 -21.09 -6.36
N ALA A 282 24.30 -20.98 -5.61
CA ALA A 282 25.31 -22.04 -5.45
C ALA A 282 24.78 -23.20 -4.56
N GLY A 283 23.57 -23.71 -4.80
CA GLY A 283 22.89 -24.67 -3.92
C GLY A 283 21.72 -24.04 -3.17
N GLY A 284 21.37 -24.58 -2.00
CA GLY A 284 20.30 -24.02 -1.16
C GLY A 284 18.90 -24.28 -1.69
N ASN A 285 17.95 -23.40 -1.34
CA ASN A 285 16.54 -23.54 -1.73
C ASN A 285 16.11 -22.37 -2.62
N LEU A 286 15.52 -22.69 -3.77
CA LEU A 286 14.91 -21.74 -4.69
C LEU A 286 13.42 -22.01 -4.79
N THR A 287 12.61 -21.00 -4.50
CA THR A 287 11.15 -21.12 -4.47
C THR A 287 10.50 -20.02 -5.31
N ALA A 288 9.62 -20.40 -6.23
CA ALA A 288 8.74 -19.49 -6.94
C ALA A 288 7.29 -19.94 -6.79
N LEU A 289 6.46 -19.14 -6.12
CA LEU A 289 5.06 -19.45 -5.84
C LEU A 289 4.14 -18.36 -6.37
N ASN A 290 3.08 -18.74 -7.09
CA ASN A 290 2.02 -17.79 -7.46
C ASN A 290 2.55 -16.52 -8.16
N ASN A 291 3.54 -16.61 -9.05
CA ASN A 291 4.00 -15.45 -9.82
C ASN A 291 3.31 -15.42 -11.19
N THR A 292 3.08 -14.22 -11.72
CA THR A 292 2.65 -14.01 -13.11
C THR A 292 3.82 -13.38 -13.87
N VAL A 293 4.40 -14.13 -14.79
CA VAL A 293 5.53 -13.69 -15.63
C VAL A 293 5.10 -13.83 -17.08
N VAL A 294 4.94 -12.73 -17.82
CA VAL A 294 4.40 -12.78 -19.18
C VAL A 294 5.05 -11.77 -20.13
N HIS A 295 4.91 -12.01 -21.44
CA HIS A 295 5.27 -11.05 -22.50
C HIS A 295 6.75 -10.60 -22.54
N GLY A 296 7.68 -11.42 -22.05
CA GLY A 296 9.12 -11.16 -22.11
C GLY A 296 9.83 -11.89 -23.25
N ASN A 297 11.17 -11.90 -23.20
CA ASN A 297 11.99 -12.71 -24.11
C ASN A 297 12.39 -14.05 -23.47
N TYR A 298 13.10 -14.00 -22.34
CA TYR A 298 13.21 -15.12 -21.41
C TYR A 298 12.27 -14.90 -20.22
N GLY A 299 11.57 -15.95 -19.77
CA GLY A 299 10.54 -15.87 -18.76
C GLY A 299 11.06 -16.08 -17.35
N LEU A 300 10.58 -17.14 -16.70
CA LEU A 300 10.93 -17.51 -15.33
C LEU A 300 12.02 -18.57 -15.32
N ALA A 301 13.12 -18.28 -14.61
CA ALA A 301 14.23 -19.20 -14.45
C ALA A 301 14.64 -19.44 -12.98
N LEU A 302 14.85 -20.70 -12.63
CA LEU A 302 15.42 -21.10 -11.33
C LEU A 302 16.58 -22.07 -11.58
N THR A 303 17.80 -21.67 -11.22
CA THR A 303 19.01 -22.43 -11.61
C THR A 303 20.03 -22.51 -10.48
N GLY A 304 20.89 -23.54 -10.52
CA GLY A 304 22.16 -23.47 -9.84
C GLY A 304 23.07 -22.42 -10.48
N LEU A 305 24.13 -21.98 -9.78
CA LEU A 305 25.22 -21.21 -10.41
C LEU A 305 26.13 -22.10 -11.28
N SER A 306 26.12 -23.41 -11.07
CA SER A 306 26.79 -24.39 -11.92
C SER A 306 26.09 -25.75 -11.86
N VAL A 307 26.31 -26.61 -12.86
CA VAL A 307 25.82 -28.00 -12.86
C VAL A 307 26.39 -28.85 -11.72
N SER A 308 27.53 -28.45 -11.15
CA SER A 308 28.17 -29.11 -10.00
C SER A 308 27.65 -28.63 -8.64
N GLN A 309 26.81 -27.59 -8.60
CA GLN A 309 26.23 -27.03 -7.38
C GLN A 309 24.70 -26.90 -7.52
N PRO A 310 23.98 -28.02 -7.53
CA PRO A 310 22.55 -28.01 -7.73
C PRO A 310 21.80 -27.45 -6.52
N ALA A 311 20.76 -26.64 -6.77
CA ALA A 311 19.83 -26.16 -5.76
C ALA A 311 18.62 -27.09 -5.63
N ASN A 312 17.91 -27.01 -4.50
CA ASN A 312 16.56 -27.55 -4.34
C ASN A 312 15.58 -26.55 -4.93
N VAL A 313 14.72 -26.99 -5.84
CA VAL A 313 13.82 -26.09 -6.58
C VAL A 313 12.35 -26.47 -6.35
N ARG A 314 11.57 -25.46 -5.97
CA ARG A 314 10.10 -25.52 -5.88
C ARG A 314 9.47 -24.44 -6.75
N VAL A 315 8.67 -24.83 -7.74
CA VAL A 315 7.99 -23.89 -8.66
C VAL A 315 6.52 -24.26 -8.74
N ALA A 316 5.64 -23.61 -8.00
CA ALA A 316 4.23 -24.00 -7.98
C ALA A 316 3.28 -22.81 -8.20
N ASN A 317 2.12 -23.09 -8.79
CA ASN A 317 1.07 -22.09 -9.04
C ASN A 317 1.52 -20.88 -9.88
N ASN A 318 2.59 -20.96 -10.66
CA ASN A 318 3.06 -19.82 -11.47
C ASN A 318 2.38 -19.81 -12.84
N LEU A 319 2.09 -18.60 -13.33
CA LEU A 319 1.62 -18.35 -14.70
C LEU A 319 2.80 -17.80 -15.51
N VAL A 320 3.27 -18.56 -16.51
CA VAL A 320 4.41 -18.21 -17.38
C VAL A 320 4.02 -18.31 -18.85
N ALA A 321 3.75 -17.17 -19.49
CA ALA A 321 3.18 -17.18 -20.84
C ALA A 321 3.71 -16.11 -21.80
N PHE A 322 3.60 -16.37 -23.10
CA PHE A 322 3.86 -15.41 -24.17
C PHE A 322 5.31 -14.90 -24.28
N HIS A 323 6.31 -15.77 -24.01
CA HIS A 323 7.72 -15.42 -24.16
C HIS A 323 8.27 -15.79 -25.53
N THR A 324 9.00 -14.88 -26.16
CA THR A 324 9.48 -15.08 -27.54
C THR A 324 10.55 -16.15 -27.70
N ALA A 325 11.36 -16.42 -26.66
CA ALA A 325 12.44 -17.39 -26.75
C ALA A 325 12.36 -18.48 -25.67
N LYS A 326 12.50 -18.16 -24.38
CA LYS A 326 12.44 -19.15 -23.28
C LYS A 326 11.30 -18.79 -22.32
N GLY A 327 10.41 -19.71 -21.99
CA GLY A 327 9.33 -19.49 -21.03
C GLY A 327 9.75 -19.88 -19.62
N MET A 328 9.56 -21.15 -19.28
CA MET A 328 10.00 -21.75 -18.02
C MET A 328 11.35 -22.45 -18.19
N TYR A 329 12.33 -22.11 -17.35
CA TYR A 329 13.66 -22.73 -17.33
C TYR A 329 14.03 -23.17 -15.91
N VAL A 330 14.11 -24.48 -15.69
CA VAL A 330 14.63 -25.03 -14.43
C VAL A 330 15.77 -25.97 -14.74
N GLN A 331 16.96 -25.64 -14.26
CA GLN A 331 18.18 -26.35 -14.63
C GLN A 331 18.12 -27.84 -14.29
N HIS A 332 18.58 -28.69 -15.22
CA HIS A 332 18.75 -30.13 -15.00
C HIS A 332 19.85 -30.43 -13.97
N GLY A 333 19.64 -31.46 -13.14
CA GLY A 333 20.60 -31.89 -12.12
C GLY A 333 20.38 -31.33 -10.71
N THR A 334 19.28 -30.61 -10.47
CA THR A 334 18.83 -30.16 -9.13
C THR A 334 18.79 -31.31 -8.11
N ALA A 335 19.14 -31.03 -6.85
CA ALA A 335 19.15 -32.03 -5.78
C ALA A 335 17.73 -32.53 -5.42
N SER A 336 16.73 -31.67 -5.59
CA SER A 336 15.30 -32.00 -5.54
C SER A 336 14.52 -31.01 -6.41
N HIS A 337 13.51 -31.50 -7.14
CA HIS A 337 12.66 -30.69 -8.03
C HIS A 337 11.19 -31.04 -7.83
N SER A 338 10.34 -30.03 -7.71
CA SER A 338 8.90 -30.22 -7.82
C SER A 338 8.22 -28.98 -8.38
N ALA A 339 7.35 -29.19 -9.38
CA ALA A 339 6.72 -28.10 -10.09
C ALA A 339 5.24 -28.30 -10.47
N PRO A 340 4.33 -28.51 -9.49
CA PRO A 340 2.92 -28.75 -9.77
C PRO A 340 2.12 -27.46 -10.03
N ASN A 341 0.95 -27.61 -10.65
CA ASN A 341 -0.06 -26.56 -10.78
C ASN A 341 0.42 -25.25 -11.45
N ASN A 342 1.43 -25.30 -12.31
CA ASN A 342 1.81 -24.12 -13.10
C ASN A 342 0.95 -24.01 -14.36
N LEU A 343 0.84 -22.83 -14.94
CA LEU A 343 0.28 -22.61 -16.28
C LEU A 343 1.39 -22.07 -17.18
N VAL A 344 1.77 -22.83 -18.21
CA VAL A 344 2.86 -22.49 -19.12
C VAL A 344 2.37 -22.52 -20.57
N TYR A 345 2.27 -21.37 -21.24
CA TYR A 345 1.61 -21.28 -22.55
C TYR A 345 2.29 -20.31 -23.53
N GLY A 346 2.27 -20.63 -24.82
CA GLY A 346 2.66 -19.67 -25.87
C GLY A 346 4.12 -19.19 -25.78
N ASN A 347 5.02 -19.98 -25.20
CA ASN A 347 6.45 -19.67 -25.11
C ASN A 347 7.22 -20.35 -26.24
N GLY A 348 8.30 -19.72 -26.74
CA GLY A 348 9.14 -20.28 -27.79
C GLY A 348 9.75 -21.65 -27.43
N TRP A 349 10.32 -21.76 -26.23
CA TRP A 349 10.91 -22.97 -25.69
C TRP A 349 10.76 -23.02 -24.16
N ASN A 350 10.64 -24.22 -23.59
CA ASN A 350 10.64 -24.44 -22.15
C ASN A 350 11.56 -25.62 -21.84
N ASP A 351 12.24 -25.59 -20.70
CA ASP A 351 13.15 -26.64 -20.27
C ASP A 351 13.07 -26.86 -18.77
N TRP A 352 12.21 -27.80 -18.42
CA TRP A 352 11.84 -28.19 -17.07
C TRP A 352 10.98 -29.46 -17.15
N THR A 353 10.68 -30.07 -16.01
CA THR A 353 9.78 -31.23 -15.92
C THR A 353 8.45 -30.80 -15.30
N PRO A 354 7.35 -30.72 -16.08
CA PRO A 354 6.03 -30.41 -15.56
C PRO A 354 5.61 -31.34 -14.42
N GLY A 355 5.18 -30.76 -13.30
CA GLY A 355 4.54 -31.49 -12.22
C GLY A 355 3.05 -31.75 -12.49
N PRO A 356 2.40 -32.54 -11.62
CA PRO A 356 0.95 -32.80 -11.70
C PRO A 356 0.12 -31.51 -11.79
N ALA A 357 -1.02 -31.60 -12.51
CA ALA A 357 -1.97 -30.50 -12.70
C ALA A 357 -1.38 -29.22 -13.35
N THR A 358 -0.21 -29.31 -13.98
CA THR A 358 0.30 -28.23 -14.84
C THR A 358 -0.56 -28.09 -16.09
N LEU A 359 -0.92 -26.85 -16.41
CA LEU A 359 -1.72 -26.47 -17.58
C LEU A 359 -0.84 -25.92 -18.71
N THR A 360 -1.22 -26.20 -19.95
CA THR A 360 -0.56 -25.70 -21.17
C THR A 360 -1.56 -25.05 -22.14
N VAL A 361 -2.57 -24.41 -21.57
CA VAL A 361 -3.68 -23.74 -22.29
C VAL A 361 -3.55 -22.22 -22.17
N ASP A 362 -4.19 -21.49 -23.09
CA ASP A 362 -4.17 -20.03 -23.09
C ASP A 362 -4.68 -19.49 -21.76
N PRO A 363 -3.91 -18.66 -21.03
CA PRO A 363 -4.33 -18.10 -19.75
C PRO A 363 -5.47 -17.08 -19.88
N LEU A 364 -5.85 -16.61 -21.07
CA LEU A 364 -6.92 -15.63 -21.29
C LEU A 364 -6.77 -14.41 -20.36
N LEU A 365 -5.73 -13.61 -20.62
CA LEU A 365 -5.43 -12.40 -19.86
C LEU A 365 -6.13 -11.17 -20.45
N GLU A 366 -6.55 -10.24 -19.60
CA GLU A 366 -7.24 -9.01 -19.99
C GLU A 366 -6.39 -8.11 -20.90
N ASP A 367 -5.17 -7.78 -20.46
CA ASP A 367 -4.23 -6.93 -21.19
C ASP A 367 -2.78 -7.27 -20.80
N PRO A 368 -1.79 -7.23 -21.72
CA PRO A 368 -0.39 -7.43 -21.37
C PRO A 368 0.14 -6.51 -20.27
N ALA A 369 -0.30 -5.26 -20.22
CA ALA A 369 0.12 -4.27 -19.22
C ALA A 369 -0.58 -4.41 -17.87
N TYR A 370 -1.64 -5.22 -17.80
CA TYR A 370 -2.27 -5.68 -16.56
C TYR A 370 -2.71 -7.14 -16.74
N PRO A 371 -1.81 -8.11 -16.54
CA PRO A 371 -2.02 -9.51 -16.92
C PRO A 371 -2.93 -10.23 -15.92
N ARG A 372 -4.15 -9.73 -15.75
CA ARG A 372 -5.21 -10.31 -14.93
C ARG A 372 -5.96 -11.37 -15.74
N PRO A 373 -6.14 -12.59 -15.19
CA PRO A 373 -7.04 -13.58 -15.79
C PRO A 373 -8.46 -13.03 -15.94
N VAL A 374 -9.08 -13.21 -17.11
CA VAL A 374 -10.52 -12.92 -17.28
C VAL A 374 -11.37 -14.03 -16.67
N ASN A 375 -12.68 -13.81 -16.49
CA ASN A 375 -13.59 -14.78 -15.86
C ASN A 375 -13.65 -16.16 -16.56
N ALA A 376 -13.29 -16.25 -17.85
CA ALA A 376 -13.26 -17.52 -18.59
C ALA A 376 -11.89 -18.22 -18.51
N SER A 377 -10.92 -17.64 -17.80
CA SER A 377 -9.55 -18.12 -17.78
C SER A 377 -9.43 -19.51 -17.14
N PRO A 378 -8.65 -20.43 -17.74
CA PRO A 378 -8.33 -21.71 -17.12
C PRO A 378 -7.35 -21.58 -15.95
N ALA A 379 -6.81 -20.39 -15.67
CA ALA A 379 -5.98 -20.14 -14.50
C ALA A 379 -6.80 -20.06 -13.21
N LEU A 380 -8.10 -19.79 -13.31
CA LEU A 380 -8.99 -19.67 -12.17
C LEU A 380 -9.21 -21.04 -11.50
N ASP A 381 -9.12 -21.08 -10.18
CA ASP A 381 -9.29 -22.28 -9.34
C ASP A 381 -8.42 -23.49 -9.75
N ALA A 382 -7.31 -23.26 -10.45
CA ALA A 382 -6.42 -24.31 -10.97
C ALA A 382 -5.16 -24.56 -10.12
N GLY A 383 -4.96 -23.75 -9.08
CA GLY A 383 -3.79 -23.81 -8.20
C GLY A 383 -3.91 -24.87 -7.10
N ASN A 384 -2.87 -24.94 -6.27
CA ASN A 384 -2.82 -25.78 -5.08
C ASN A 384 -2.69 -24.92 -3.81
N ASN A 385 -3.71 -25.00 -2.94
CA ASN A 385 -3.79 -24.23 -1.70
C ASN A 385 -2.65 -24.52 -0.72
N ALA A 386 -2.12 -25.75 -0.69
CA ALA A 386 -1.07 -26.12 0.25
C ALA A 386 0.22 -25.31 0.01
N GLU A 387 0.50 -25.00 -1.27
CA GLU A 387 1.65 -24.22 -1.70
C GLU A 387 1.57 -22.76 -1.26
N ALA A 388 0.35 -22.23 -1.18
CA ALA A 388 0.09 -20.84 -0.83
C ALA A 388 -0.38 -20.64 0.62
N SER A 389 -0.26 -21.66 1.47
CA SER A 389 -0.73 -21.62 2.86
C SER A 389 -0.10 -20.50 3.70
N SER A 390 1.07 -19.99 3.30
CA SER A 390 1.74 -18.85 3.93
C SER A 390 1.38 -17.48 3.33
N LEU A 391 0.57 -17.45 2.28
CA LEU A 391 0.21 -16.24 1.53
C LEU A 391 -1.21 -15.81 1.90
N LEU A 392 -1.34 -14.70 2.63
CA LEU A 392 -2.65 -14.15 3.03
C LEU A 392 -3.31 -13.35 1.91
N PHE A 393 -2.50 -12.67 1.09
CA PHE A 393 -2.95 -11.73 0.08
C PHE A 393 -2.28 -11.99 -1.27
N ASP A 394 -3.00 -11.69 -2.35
CA ASP A 394 -2.47 -11.67 -3.71
C ASP A 394 -1.65 -10.40 -3.98
N ALA A 395 -1.17 -10.22 -5.23
CA ALA A 395 -0.39 -9.02 -5.57
C ALA A 395 -1.20 -7.73 -5.44
N ASN A 396 -2.52 -7.78 -5.64
CA ASN A 396 -3.45 -6.67 -5.45
C ASN A 396 -3.71 -6.35 -3.99
N GLY A 397 -3.27 -7.17 -3.04
CA GLY A 397 -3.60 -7.01 -1.62
C GLY A 397 -4.98 -7.57 -1.27
N GLU A 398 -5.60 -8.29 -2.21
CA GLU A 398 -6.87 -8.96 -2.04
C GLU A 398 -6.65 -10.35 -1.42
N ARG A 399 -7.68 -10.91 -0.76
CA ARG A 399 -7.55 -12.21 -0.07
C ARG A 399 -7.09 -13.28 -1.06
N ARG A 400 -6.03 -14.02 -0.70
CA ARG A 400 -5.41 -14.96 -1.64
C ARG A 400 -6.23 -16.21 -1.93
N LEU A 401 -7.03 -16.69 -1.00
CA LEU A 401 -7.92 -17.83 -1.21
C LEU A 401 -9.35 -17.32 -1.25
N ALA A 402 -9.84 -16.90 -2.41
CA ALA A 402 -11.16 -16.27 -2.52
C ALA A 402 -12.27 -17.33 -2.65
N PHE A 403 -12.14 -18.28 -3.57
CA PHE A 403 -13.21 -19.24 -3.93
C PHE A 403 -12.98 -20.69 -3.49
N GLY A 404 -12.08 -20.90 -2.53
CA GLY A 404 -11.82 -22.21 -1.94
C GLY A 404 -10.71 -22.98 -2.62
N THR A 405 -10.41 -22.70 -3.89
CA THR A 405 -9.14 -23.03 -4.54
C THR A 405 -8.45 -21.73 -4.94
N ILE A 406 -7.12 -21.71 -4.89
CA ILE A 406 -6.32 -20.57 -5.33
C ILE A 406 -6.15 -20.57 -6.85
N ASP A 407 -6.04 -19.39 -7.43
CA ASP A 407 -5.72 -19.24 -8.84
C ASP A 407 -4.24 -19.50 -9.13
N VAL A 408 -3.95 -19.86 -10.39
CA VAL A 408 -2.59 -19.89 -10.91
C VAL A 408 -2.15 -18.48 -11.29
N GLY A 409 -1.00 -18.06 -10.77
CA GLY A 409 -0.42 -16.74 -10.96
C GLY A 409 -0.54 -15.84 -9.72
N ALA A 410 -0.18 -14.58 -9.93
CA ALA A 410 -0.04 -13.58 -8.87
C ALA A 410 -1.34 -12.89 -8.47
N LEU A 411 -2.42 -13.06 -9.24
CA LEU A 411 -3.69 -12.39 -9.04
C LEU A 411 -4.78 -13.43 -8.76
N GLU A 412 -5.61 -13.14 -7.77
CA GLU A 412 -6.77 -13.95 -7.42
C GLU A 412 -8.04 -13.27 -7.98
N ALA A 413 -8.88 -14.03 -8.67
CA ALA A 413 -10.25 -13.65 -8.96
C ALA A 413 -11.06 -13.74 -7.68
N ASN A 414 -11.73 -12.65 -7.34
CA ASN A 414 -12.44 -12.55 -6.06
C ASN A 414 -13.89 -12.11 -6.19
N GLY A 415 -14.34 -11.81 -7.41
CA GLY A 415 -15.68 -11.30 -7.70
C GLY A 415 -16.03 -9.98 -7.02
N ASP A 416 -15.13 -9.40 -6.22
CA ASP A 416 -15.28 -8.05 -5.69
C ASP A 416 -15.30 -7.09 -6.89
N GLY A 417 -16.20 -6.12 -6.84
CA GLY A 417 -16.26 -5.05 -7.83
C GLY A 417 -16.22 -3.71 -7.15
N ALA A 418 -15.45 -2.78 -7.71
CA ALA A 418 -15.52 -1.37 -7.35
C ALA A 418 -15.51 -0.50 -8.60
N THR A 419 -16.16 0.65 -8.52
CA THR A 419 -16.13 1.63 -9.61
C THR A 419 -16.38 3.04 -9.08
N GLN A 420 -15.99 4.03 -9.89
CA GLN A 420 -16.52 5.37 -9.74
C GLN A 420 -17.77 5.52 -10.62
N LEU A 421 -18.88 5.86 -9.99
CA LEU A 421 -20.14 6.14 -10.66
C LEU A 421 -20.29 7.65 -10.85
N THR A 422 -20.72 8.07 -12.03
CA THR A 422 -21.10 9.47 -12.32
C THR A 422 -22.59 9.52 -12.63
N ALA A 423 -23.30 10.42 -11.96
CA ALA A 423 -24.70 10.73 -12.22
C ALA A 423 -24.84 11.43 -13.58
N THR A 424 -25.77 10.97 -14.38
CA THR A 424 -26.08 11.43 -15.73
C THR A 424 -27.58 11.52 -15.88
N ALA A 425 -28.07 12.30 -16.86
CA ALA A 425 -29.51 12.34 -17.13
C ALA A 425 -30.12 10.97 -17.46
N SER A 426 -29.32 9.98 -17.91
CA SER A 426 -29.80 8.64 -18.26
C SER A 426 -29.82 7.63 -17.12
N ASN A 427 -29.05 7.84 -16.05
CA ASN A 427 -28.98 6.91 -14.92
C ASN A 427 -29.46 7.53 -13.60
N THR A 428 -29.94 8.78 -13.63
CA THR A 428 -30.43 9.49 -12.46
C THR A 428 -31.95 9.64 -12.51
N SER A 429 -32.60 9.37 -11.39
CA SER A 429 -34.03 9.60 -11.18
C SER A 429 -34.22 10.21 -9.79
N PHE A 430 -34.73 11.44 -9.73
CA PHE A 430 -35.00 12.11 -8.44
C PHE A 430 -33.76 12.14 -7.53
N ASN A 431 -33.81 11.48 -6.37
CA ASN A 431 -32.74 11.42 -5.37
C ASN A 431 -31.81 10.21 -5.55
N GLU A 432 -31.87 9.48 -6.67
CA GLU A 432 -31.11 8.25 -6.88
C GLU A 432 -30.32 8.21 -8.20
N VAL A 433 -29.29 7.38 -8.21
CA VAL A 433 -28.49 7.03 -9.39
C VAL A 433 -28.35 5.51 -9.49
N GLY A 434 -28.69 4.95 -10.64
CA GLY A 434 -28.51 3.54 -10.95
C GLY A 434 -27.03 3.19 -11.10
N VAL A 435 -26.59 2.12 -10.43
CA VAL A 435 -25.22 1.61 -10.44
C VAL A 435 -25.02 0.77 -11.71
N THR A 436 -24.82 1.46 -12.83
CA THR A 436 -24.54 0.85 -14.13
C THR A 436 -23.73 1.80 -15.01
N PRO A 437 -22.69 1.30 -15.72
CA PRO A 437 -22.16 -0.07 -15.68
C PRO A 437 -21.39 -0.37 -14.38
N PHE A 438 -21.26 -1.64 -14.03
CA PHE A 438 -20.44 -2.14 -12.93
C PHE A 438 -19.50 -3.24 -13.46
N PRO A 439 -18.24 -3.36 -12.97
CA PRO A 439 -17.26 -4.29 -13.52
C PRO A 439 -17.65 -5.77 -13.38
N VAL A 440 -18.51 -6.10 -12.43
CA VAL A 440 -19.10 -7.43 -12.27
C VAL A 440 -20.63 -7.33 -12.32
N PRO A 441 -21.35 -8.35 -12.80
CA PRO A 441 -22.80 -8.35 -12.76
C PRO A 441 -23.29 -8.25 -11.31
N LEU A 442 -24.08 -7.22 -11.01
CA LEU A 442 -24.70 -7.09 -9.71
C LEU A 442 -25.96 -7.94 -9.60
N ILE A 443 -26.15 -8.61 -8.46
CA ILE A 443 -27.29 -9.47 -8.14
C ILE A 443 -27.98 -9.01 -6.85
N ALA A 444 -29.20 -9.51 -6.60
CA ALA A 444 -30.01 -9.07 -5.47
C ALA A 444 -29.39 -9.37 -4.08
N SER A 445 -28.49 -10.34 -4.01
CA SER A 445 -27.77 -10.69 -2.78
C SER A 445 -26.55 -9.83 -2.50
N ASP A 446 -26.18 -8.89 -3.37
CA ASP A 446 -25.00 -8.06 -3.15
C ASP A 446 -25.19 -7.09 -1.97
N LYS A 447 -24.07 -6.55 -1.48
CA LYS A 447 -23.97 -5.77 -0.25
C LYS A 447 -23.26 -4.45 -0.51
N LEU A 448 -23.81 -3.65 -1.43
CA LEU A 448 -23.16 -2.42 -1.87
C LEU A 448 -22.92 -1.45 -0.72
N VAL A 449 -21.75 -0.83 -0.74
CA VAL A 449 -21.42 0.36 0.04
C VAL A 449 -20.91 1.44 -0.91
N ALA A 450 -21.06 2.70 -0.52
CA ALA A 450 -20.76 3.84 -1.37
C ALA A 450 -20.24 5.03 -0.57
N THR A 451 -19.50 5.90 -1.24
CA THR A 451 -18.97 7.15 -0.69
C THR A 451 -19.12 8.25 -1.73
N ALA A 452 -19.75 9.37 -1.35
CA ALA A 452 -19.93 10.50 -2.25
C ALA A 452 -18.62 11.26 -2.48
N HIS A 453 -18.38 11.64 -3.72
CA HIS A 453 -17.33 12.58 -4.06
C HIS A 453 -17.81 14.01 -3.84
N ARG A 454 -16.87 14.91 -3.60
CA ARG A 454 -17.15 16.34 -3.46
C ARG A 454 -17.66 16.91 -4.78
N SER A 455 -18.80 17.60 -4.71
CA SER A 455 -19.27 18.49 -5.77
C SER A 455 -18.92 19.93 -5.42
N THR A 456 -18.67 20.76 -6.45
CA THR A 456 -18.44 22.20 -6.29
C THR A 456 -19.50 22.96 -7.10
N PRO A 457 -20.42 23.72 -6.45
CA PRO A 457 -20.57 23.89 -5.00
C PRO A 457 -21.03 22.60 -4.29
N ALA A 458 -20.72 22.48 -3.00
CA ALA A 458 -21.11 21.33 -2.19
C ALA A 458 -22.63 21.22 -2.08
N LEU A 459 -23.15 20.00 -2.23
CA LEU A 459 -24.59 19.74 -2.14
C LEU A 459 -24.95 19.25 -0.73
N PRO A 460 -26.06 19.74 -0.14
CA PRO A 460 -26.51 19.30 1.18
C PRO A 460 -26.71 17.77 1.28
N GLY A 461 -27.15 17.14 0.18
CA GLY A 461 -27.35 15.69 0.07
C GLY A 461 -26.06 14.88 -0.14
N SER A 462 -24.96 15.49 -0.61
CA SER A 462 -23.70 14.77 -0.85
C SER A 462 -22.87 14.52 0.41
N ALA A 463 -23.27 15.11 1.55
CA ALA A 463 -22.55 15.06 2.82
C ALA A 463 -22.73 13.71 3.58
N GLN A 464 -22.56 12.59 2.86
CA GLN A 464 -22.55 11.21 3.37
C GLN A 464 -23.85 10.71 4.04
N ARG A 465 -25.00 11.31 3.73
CA ARG A 465 -26.31 10.74 4.06
C ARG A 465 -26.81 9.93 2.87
N LEU A 466 -26.12 8.84 2.62
CA LEU A 466 -26.37 7.96 1.49
C LEU A 466 -27.15 6.72 1.93
N GLY A 467 -27.85 6.12 0.98
CA GLY A 467 -28.33 4.75 1.08
C GLY A 467 -28.13 4.02 -0.23
N VAL A 468 -28.34 2.71 -0.17
CA VAL A 468 -28.43 1.86 -1.35
C VAL A 468 -29.71 1.04 -1.32
N TYR A 469 -30.24 0.71 -2.48
CA TYR A 469 -31.34 -0.23 -2.58
C TYR A 469 -31.37 -0.89 -3.94
N LEU A 470 -32.01 -2.06 -4.00
CA LEU A 470 -32.31 -2.72 -5.27
C LEU A 470 -33.63 -2.17 -5.81
N ASN A 471 -33.58 -1.44 -6.92
CA ASN A 471 -34.80 -0.97 -7.57
C ASN A 471 -35.50 -2.16 -8.24
N GLY A 472 -36.59 -2.64 -7.63
CA GLY A 472 -37.32 -3.82 -8.10
C GLY A 472 -37.93 -3.66 -9.50
N GLY A 473 -38.21 -2.44 -9.94
CA GLY A 473 -38.76 -2.18 -11.28
C GLY A 473 -37.70 -2.26 -12.39
N ALA A 474 -36.46 -1.84 -12.10
CA ALA A 474 -35.35 -1.86 -13.05
C ALA A 474 -34.40 -3.06 -12.85
N SER A 475 -34.51 -3.79 -11.73
CA SER A 475 -33.54 -4.80 -11.26
C SER A 475 -32.10 -4.29 -11.22
N VAL A 476 -31.94 -3.01 -10.88
CA VAL A 476 -30.65 -2.31 -10.80
C VAL A 476 -30.46 -1.77 -9.39
N TRP A 477 -29.29 -2.02 -8.82
CA TRP A 477 -28.89 -1.37 -7.58
C TRP A 477 -28.76 0.14 -7.78
N SER A 478 -29.19 0.93 -6.81
CA SER A 478 -29.10 2.38 -6.85
C SER A 478 -28.42 2.92 -5.59
N VAL A 479 -27.63 3.98 -5.75
CA VAL A 479 -27.17 4.84 -4.65
C VAL A 479 -28.11 6.04 -4.61
N PHE A 480 -28.53 6.48 -3.42
CA PHE A 480 -29.47 7.59 -3.29
C PHE A 480 -29.16 8.49 -2.09
N PHE A 481 -29.68 9.71 -2.12
CA PHE A 481 -29.65 10.63 -0.98
C PHE A 481 -30.79 10.30 0.00
N GLN A 482 -30.44 10.08 1.26
CA GLN A 482 -31.41 9.81 2.33
C GLN A 482 -32.38 10.97 2.56
N ASP A 483 -31.93 12.20 2.27
CA ASP A 483 -32.82 13.33 2.17
C ASP A 483 -33.54 13.28 0.83
N PHE A 484 -34.74 12.69 0.85
CA PHE A 484 -35.58 12.59 -0.35
C PHE A 484 -36.06 13.94 -0.87
N THR A 485 -35.82 15.06 -0.18
CA THR A 485 -36.13 16.39 -0.73
C THR A 485 -35.05 16.91 -1.70
N GLN A 486 -33.92 16.21 -1.78
CA GLN A 486 -32.77 16.58 -2.59
C GLN A 486 -32.64 15.64 -3.79
N ASN A 487 -32.54 16.22 -4.99
CA ASN A 487 -32.22 15.45 -6.18
C ASN A 487 -30.72 15.19 -6.26
N VAL A 488 -30.33 14.06 -6.85
CA VAL A 488 -28.94 13.84 -7.27
C VAL A 488 -28.72 14.63 -8.56
N PRO A 489 -27.83 15.64 -8.60
CA PRO A 489 -27.59 16.37 -9.84
C PRO A 489 -26.70 15.57 -10.78
N THR A 490 -26.85 15.85 -12.08
CA THR A 490 -25.91 15.36 -13.10
C THR A 490 -24.50 15.84 -12.77
N GLY A 491 -23.52 14.96 -12.94
CA GLY A 491 -22.11 15.19 -12.59
C GLY A 491 -21.74 14.81 -11.16
N GLN A 492 -22.69 14.55 -10.26
CA GLN A 492 -22.37 14.01 -8.93
C GLN A 492 -21.69 12.65 -9.05
N ARG A 493 -20.59 12.45 -8.32
CA ARG A 493 -19.80 11.22 -8.38
C ARG A 493 -19.83 10.45 -7.07
N PHE A 494 -19.63 9.14 -7.17
CA PHE A 494 -19.59 8.22 -6.03
C PHE A 494 -18.51 7.16 -6.27
N SER A 495 -17.80 6.76 -5.21
CA SER A 495 -17.13 5.47 -5.17
C SER A 495 -18.13 4.42 -4.72
N VAL A 496 -18.20 3.28 -5.40
CA VAL A 496 -19.10 2.18 -5.05
C VAL A 496 -18.30 0.89 -4.99
N LEU A 497 -18.55 0.06 -3.97
CA LEU A 497 -17.97 -1.27 -3.78
C LEU A 497 -19.09 -2.28 -3.55
N ALA A 498 -19.01 -3.42 -4.24
CA ALA A 498 -19.77 -4.63 -3.94
C ALA A 498 -18.79 -5.68 -3.41
N PRO A 499 -18.77 -5.94 -2.08
CA PRO A 499 -17.93 -6.98 -1.50
C PRO A 499 -18.49 -8.36 -1.83
N PHE A 500 -17.59 -9.30 -2.15
CA PHE A 500 -17.95 -10.69 -2.45
C PHE A 500 -17.05 -11.69 -1.75
N ALA A 501 -15.96 -12.15 -2.39
CA ALA A 501 -15.13 -13.22 -1.85
C ALA A 501 -13.83 -12.72 -1.22
N SER A 502 -13.24 -11.61 -1.70
CA SER A 502 -12.06 -11.04 -1.02
C SER A 502 -12.44 -10.15 0.15
N LYS A 503 -13.64 -9.58 0.18
CA LYS A 503 -14.16 -8.80 1.30
C LYS A 503 -15.44 -9.44 1.82
N THR A 504 -15.72 -9.30 3.11
CA THR A 504 -16.96 -9.85 3.68
C THR A 504 -18.05 -8.80 3.65
N GLY A 505 -19.12 -9.05 2.90
CA GLY A 505 -20.36 -8.27 2.96
C GLY A 505 -21.38 -8.94 3.88
N LEU A 506 -22.00 -8.19 4.79
CA LEU A 506 -23.12 -8.67 5.60
C LEU A 506 -24.27 -7.66 5.65
N VAL A 507 -25.48 -8.14 5.94
CA VAL A 507 -26.61 -7.29 6.33
C VAL A 507 -26.75 -7.33 7.83
N HIS A 508 -26.78 -6.15 8.44
CA HIS A 508 -27.18 -5.97 9.83
C HIS A 508 -28.61 -5.45 9.88
N THR A 509 -29.48 -6.15 10.62
CA THR A 509 -30.86 -5.73 10.86
C THR A 509 -31.03 -5.30 12.31
N THR A 510 -31.53 -4.09 12.51
CA THR A 510 -31.78 -3.55 13.86
C THR A 510 -33.05 -4.14 14.46
N SER A 511 -33.03 -4.38 15.76
CA SER A 511 -34.10 -5.00 16.54
C SER A 511 -34.08 -4.47 17.97
N ALA A 512 -35.18 -4.63 18.71
CA ALA A 512 -35.19 -4.28 20.13
C ALA A 512 -34.14 -5.07 20.95
N ALA A 513 -33.75 -6.26 20.49
CA ALA A 513 -32.80 -7.13 21.18
C ALA A 513 -31.33 -6.74 20.99
N ASN A 514 -31.00 -6.03 19.91
CA ASN A 514 -29.64 -5.58 19.62
C ASN A 514 -29.47 -4.05 19.67
N ASN A 515 -30.56 -3.28 19.80
CA ASN A 515 -30.49 -1.83 19.96
C ASN A 515 -30.28 -1.42 21.42
N SER A 516 -29.49 -0.37 21.62
CA SER A 516 -29.34 0.32 22.91
C SER A 516 -29.12 1.81 22.65
N ALA A 517 -30.10 2.64 23.00
CA ALA A 517 -30.11 4.08 22.67
C ALA A 517 -29.85 4.31 21.16
N ASN A 518 -28.78 5.03 20.82
CA ASN A 518 -28.35 5.34 19.46
C ASN A 518 -27.48 4.26 18.79
N LEU A 519 -27.32 3.10 19.42
CA LEU A 519 -26.48 2.00 18.97
C LEU A 519 -27.29 0.77 18.54
N SER A 520 -26.76 -0.02 17.61
CA SER A 520 -27.19 -1.39 17.34
C SER A 520 -26.01 -2.34 17.20
N ARG A 521 -25.98 -3.38 18.04
CA ARG A 521 -24.89 -4.35 18.13
C ARG A 521 -24.89 -5.31 16.95
N ILE A 522 -23.75 -5.41 16.26
CA ILE A 522 -23.53 -6.38 15.18
C ILE A 522 -23.02 -7.67 15.80
N ASP A 523 -23.55 -8.81 15.34
CA ASP A 523 -23.06 -10.14 15.71
C ASP A 523 -22.55 -10.85 14.45
N SER A 524 -21.22 -10.88 14.29
CA SER A 524 -20.58 -11.46 13.11
C SER A 524 -19.20 -11.99 13.46
N SER A 525 -18.87 -13.20 13.00
CA SER A 525 -17.53 -13.78 13.18
C SER A 525 -16.42 -12.94 12.54
N ALA A 526 -16.75 -12.12 11.53
CA ALA A 526 -15.80 -11.21 10.90
C ALA A 526 -15.46 -9.96 11.74
N LEU A 527 -16.23 -9.69 12.82
CA LEU A 527 -16.12 -8.47 13.63
C LEU A 527 -15.99 -8.75 15.14
N ASN A 528 -16.55 -9.85 15.63
CA ASN A 528 -16.62 -10.18 17.05
C ASN A 528 -15.22 -10.36 17.65
N GLY A 529 -14.90 -9.62 18.72
CA GLY A 529 -13.60 -9.70 19.40
C GLY A 529 -12.43 -9.11 18.61
N LEU A 530 -12.68 -8.47 17.46
CA LEU A 530 -11.67 -7.91 16.57
C LEU A 530 -11.73 -6.38 16.57
N SER A 531 -11.12 -5.76 17.57
CA SER A 531 -11.14 -4.29 17.73
C SER A 531 -10.45 -3.55 16.58
N PHE A 532 -9.58 -4.22 15.83
CA PHE A 532 -8.85 -3.67 14.68
C PHE A 532 -9.47 -4.05 13.32
N ALA A 533 -10.70 -4.60 13.31
CA ALA A 533 -11.41 -4.85 12.06
C ALA A 533 -11.82 -3.52 11.40
N ILE A 534 -11.58 -3.41 10.09
CA ILE A 534 -11.97 -2.25 9.29
C ILE A 534 -13.29 -2.58 8.57
N ALA A 535 -14.33 -1.79 8.86
CA ALA A 535 -15.65 -1.98 8.28
C ALA A 535 -16.35 -0.64 7.96
N ILE A 536 -17.20 -0.66 6.94
CA ILE A 536 -17.95 0.51 6.46
C ILE A 536 -19.44 0.12 6.36
N PRO A 537 -20.32 0.71 7.19
CA PRO A 537 -21.75 0.50 7.11
C PRO A 537 -22.38 1.52 6.14
N LEU A 538 -23.40 1.07 5.42
CA LEU A 538 -24.28 1.93 4.63
C LEU A 538 -25.72 1.42 4.75
N GLN A 539 -26.69 2.32 4.87
CA GLN A 539 -28.09 1.90 4.98
C GLN A 539 -28.54 1.21 3.69
N GLN A 540 -29.13 0.02 3.84
CA GLN A 540 -29.85 -0.66 2.79
C GLN A 540 -31.34 -0.36 2.96
N TRP A 541 -31.91 0.41 2.06
CA TRP A 541 -33.32 0.80 2.16
C TRP A 541 -34.24 -0.37 1.81
N THR A 542 -35.19 -0.64 2.71
CA THR A 542 -36.23 -1.66 2.56
C THR A 542 -37.62 -1.11 2.88
N GLY A 543 -37.84 0.19 2.66
CA GLY A 543 -39.14 0.86 2.87
C GLY A 543 -39.10 2.10 3.77
N THR A 544 -37.99 2.35 4.49
CA THR A 544 -37.88 3.48 5.42
C THR A 544 -36.56 4.22 5.22
N TYR A 545 -36.61 5.55 5.12
CA TYR A 545 -35.43 6.41 5.05
C TYR A 545 -34.76 6.51 6.42
N HIS A 546 -33.42 6.56 6.42
CA HIS A 546 -32.61 6.75 7.61
C HIS A 546 -31.64 7.92 7.39
N ASN A 547 -32.19 9.14 7.40
CA ASN A 547 -31.47 10.38 7.11
C ASN A 547 -30.66 10.90 8.30
N VAL A 548 -29.82 10.04 8.86
CA VAL A 548 -28.98 10.30 10.04
C VAL A 548 -27.54 9.90 9.72
N PRO A 549 -26.51 10.68 10.13
CA PRO A 549 -25.12 10.25 9.97
C PRO A 549 -24.83 9.00 10.82
N ILE A 550 -24.20 8.00 10.21
CA ILE A 550 -23.89 6.72 10.85
C ILE A 550 -22.38 6.46 10.93
N SER A 551 -21.98 5.61 11.88
CA SER A 551 -20.61 5.13 12.05
C SER A 551 -20.54 3.69 12.57
N MET A 552 -19.32 3.16 12.59
CA MET A 552 -18.94 1.99 13.38
C MET A 552 -18.45 2.43 14.77
N ALA A 553 -19.01 1.86 15.83
CA ALA A 553 -18.58 2.09 17.20
C ALA A 553 -18.07 0.80 17.85
N TRP A 554 -16.92 0.85 18.52
CA TRP A 554 -16.37 -0.30 19.25
C TRP A 554 -16.71 -0.21 20.73
N THR A 555 -17.06 -1.36 21.32
CA THR A 555 -17.31 -1.46 22.76
C THR A 555 -16.61 -2.66 23.35
N ASN A 556 -15.84 -2.44 24.43
CA ASN A 556 -15.10 -3.49 25.12
C ASN A 556 -15.98 -4.41 26.00
N GLY A 557 -17.22 -4.01 26.27
CA GLY A 557 -18.18 -4.81 27.05
C GLY A 557 -18.53 -6.15 26.35
N SER A 558 -18.81 -7.19 27.15
CA SER A 558 -19.29 -8.49 26.66
C SER A 558 -18.42 -9.16 25.58
N GLY A 559 -17.09 -9.06 25.72
CA GLY A 559 -16.13 -9.73 24.83
C GLY A 559 -15.81 -8.98 23.54
N GLY A 560 -16.02 -7.65 23.50
CA GLY A 560 -15.63 -6.80 22.39
C GLY A 560 -16.59 -6.89 21.20
N ARG A 561 -17.37 -5.83 20.95
CA ARG A 561 -18.35 -5.81 19.84
C ARG A 561 -18.36 -4.49 19.10
N TRP A 562 -18.41 -4.60 17.77
CA TRP A 562 -18.73 -3.53 16.86
C TRP A 562 -20.25 -3.29 16.82
N GLN A 563 -20.63 -2.02 16.70
CA GLN A 563 -22.01 -1.56 16.65
C GLN A 563 -22.16 -0.50 15.57
N ILE A 564 -23.36 -0.35 15.01
CA ILE A 564 -23.70 0.82 14.19
C ILE A 564 -24.23 1.90 15.12
N ARG A 565 -23.73 3.13 15.00
CA ARG A 565 -24.13 4.27 15.83
C ARG A 565 -24.76 5.37 14.99
N ASN A 566 -25.84 5.96 15.50
CA ASN A 566 -26.34 7.25 15.04
C ASN A 566 -25.53 8.37 15.70
N GLU A 567 -24.80 9.12 14.89
CA GLU A 567 -23.83 10.12 15.34
C GLU A 567 -24.47 11.41 15.84
N ASP A 568 -25.74 11.65 15.50
CA ASP A 568 -26.52 12.76 16.04
C ASP A 568 -27.13 12.46 17.43
N GLY A 569 -26.89 11.26 17.96
CA GLY A 569 -27.42 10.81 19.24
C GLY A 569 -28.88 10.34 19.21
N SER A 570 -29.56 10.38 18.04
CA SER A 570 -30.92 9.87 17.90
C SER A 570 -30.98 8.37 18.16
N ALA A 571 -32.09 7.89 18.76
CA ALA A 571 -32.27 6.48 19.04
C ALA A 571 -32.29 5.66 17.73
N MET A 572 -31.59 4.52 17.72
CA MET A 572 -31.54 3.63 16.56
C MET A 572 -32.92 2.98 16.34
N PRO A 573 -33.59 3.19 15.19
CA PRO A 573 -34.90 2.59 14.94
C PRO A 573 -34.81 1.07 14.82
N VAL A 574 -35.92 0.38 15.09
CA VAL A 574 -36.07 -1.07 14.86
C VAL A 574 -36.44 -1.34 13.40
N GLY A 575 -35.91 -2.41 12.82
CA GLY A 575 -36.22 -2.86 11.45
C GLY A 575 -35.44 -2.16 10.34
N MET A 576 -34.39 -1.41 10.67
CA MET A 576 -33.46 -0.85 9.68
C MET A 576 -32.49 -1.93 9.20
N ASN A 577 -32.14 -1.89 7.92
CA ASN A 577 -31.14 -2.76 7.32
C ASN A 577 -29.91 -1.94 6.92
N PHE A 578 -28.72 -2.50 7.16
CA PHE A 578 -27.46 -1.90 6.77
C PHE A 578 -26.59 -2.94 6.06
N ASN A 579 -26.09 -2.58 4.89
CA ASN A 579 -24.95 -3.28 4.30
C ASN A 579 -23.71 -2.91 5.09
N VAL A 580 -22.88 -3.88 5.45
CA VAL A 580 -21.60 -3.66 6.09
C VAL A 580 -20.54 -4.37 5.26
N ALA A 581 -19.63 -3.59 4.66
CA ALA A 581 -18.45 -4.12 4.00
C ALA A 581 -17.33 -4.23 5.03
N VAL A 582 -16.71 -5.40 5.15
CA VAL A 582 -15.63 -5.71 6.10
C VAL A 582 -14.40 -6.13 5.31
N ALA A 583 -13.29 -5.43 5.52
CA ALA A 583 -12.01 -5.81 4.93
C ALA A 583 -11.44 -7.05 5.64
N PRO A 584 -10.69 -7.92 4.95
CA PRO A 584 -9.94 -8.98 5.60
C PRO A 584 -9.02 -8.44 6.68
N LEU A 585 -8.84 -9.22 7.75
CA LEU A 585 -7.89 -8.91 8.81
C LEU A 585 -6.48 -8.76 8.22
N LEU A 586 -5.78 -7.68 8.58
CA LEU A 586 -4.45 -7.31 8.06
C LEU A 586 -4.42 -6.97 6.55
N SER A 587 -5.56 -6.68 5.92
CA SER A 587 -5.57 -6.28 4.51
C SER A 587 -4.68 -5.05 4.29
N PRO A 588 -3.75 -5.08 3.33
CA PRO A 588 -2.94 -3.92 2.98
C PRO A 588 -3.72 -2.86 2.18
N ASN A 589 -5.00 -3.11 1.89
CA ASN A 589 -5.88 -2.21 1.15
C ASN A 589 -6.95 -1.55 2.07
N ALA A 590 -6.81 -1.72 3.38
CA ALA A 590 -7.71 -1.16 4.37
C ALA A 590 -6.91 -0.48 5.48
N ALA A 591 -7.38 0.68 5.93
CA ALA A 591 -6.70 1.46 6.94
C ALA A 591 -7.70 2.29 7.75
N GLN A 592 -7.28 2.72 8.95
CA GLN A 592 -7.96 3.76 9.68
C GLN A 592 -7.25 5.10 9.44
N VAL A 593 -8.02 6.17 9.29
CA VAL A 593 -7.57 7.54 9.07
C VAL A 593 -8.05 8.38 10.24
N LEU A 594 -7.12 9.03 10.94
CA LEU A 594 -7.38 9.78 12.16
C LEU A 594 -7.09 11.26 11.93
N SER A 595 -7.94 12.12 12.48
CA SER A 595 -7.64 13.56 12.62
C SER A 595 -6.62 13.88 13.71
N GLY A 596 -6.41 12.94 14.63
CA GLY A 596 -5.62 13.17 15.84
C GLY A 596 -6.25 14.25 16.73
N GLY A 597 -5.50 14.77 17.69
CA GLY A 597 -6.00 15.71 18.70
C GLY A 597 -6.36 17.12 18.20
N GLN A 598 -6.54 17.33 16.89
CA GLN A 598 -6.76 18.64 16.27
C GLN A 598 -8.11 18.72 15.54
N ILE A 599 -8.70 19.90 15.53
CA ILE A 599 -9.85 20.21 14.66
C ILE A 599 -9.32 20.44 13.25
N VAL A 600 -9.81 19.67 12.29
CA VAL A 600 -9.33 19.71 10.90
C VAL A 600 -10.47 19.75 9.92
N ARG A 601 -10.32 20.55 8.85
CA ARG A 601 -11.31 20.61 7.76
C ARG A 601 -11.26 19.37 6.86
N GLU A 602 -10.11 18.74 6.75
CA GLU A 602 -9.88 17.69 5.78
C GLU A 602 -8.74 16.77 6.20
N LEU A 603 -8.81 15.52 5.77
CA LEU A 603 -7.86 14.46 6.07
C LEU A 603 -7.30 13.87 4.76
N PRO A 604 -6.00 14.04 4.48
CA PRO A 604 -5.35 13.35 3.38
C PRO A 604 -5.36 11.82 3.58
N LEU A 605 -5.59 11.11 2.47
CA LEU A 605 -5.56 9.65 2.42
C LEU A 605 -4.20 9.18 1.91
N PHE A 606 -3.28 8.89 2.83
CA PHE A 606 -1.98 8.29 2.52
C PHE A 606 -2.16 6.80 2.26
N HIS A 607 -2.12 6.41 0.99
CA HIS A 607 -2.25 5.01 0.63
C HIS A 607 -1.61 4.73 -0.72
N ARG A 608 -0.81 3.66 -0.78
CA ARG A 608 -0.05 3.30 -1.99
C ARG A 608 -0.93 3.18 -3.23
N LEU A 609 -2.18 2.73 -3.09
CA LEU A 609 -3.16 2.55 -4.18
C LEU A 609 -3.91 3.84 -4.58
N LEU A 610 -3.82 4.90 -3.77
CA LEU A 610 -4.53 6.16 -3.97
C LEU A 610 -3.62 7.29 -4.49
N ASP A 611 -2.34 7.31 -4.11
CA ASP A 611 -1.38 8.34 -4.54
C ASP A 611 -1.19 8.34 -6.07
N ASP A 612 -1.34 9.50 -6.74
CA ASP A 612 -1.37 9.63 -8.21
C ASP A 612 -2.45 8.78 -8.93
N ASN A 613 -3.56 8.50 -8.25
CA ASN A 613 -4.62 7.65 -8.80
C ASN A 613 -6.03 8.23 -8.65
N ALA A 614 -6.34 9.23 -9.46
CA ALA A 614 -7.66 9.87 -9.54
C ALA A 614 -8.79 8.91 -9.96
N CYS A 615 -8.46 7.77 -10.57
CA CYS A 615 -9.41 6.75 -11.03
C CYS A 615 -9.78 5.74 -9.93
N ALA A 616 -8.99 5.62 -8.85
CA ALA A 616 -9.30 4.73 -7.75
C ALA A 616 -10.64 5.08 -7.09
N ALA A 617 -11.38 4.07 -6.60
CA ALA A 617 -12.64 4.25 -5.90
C ALA A 617 -12.47 4.02 -4.38
N PRO A 618 -12.00 5.01 -3.60
CA PRO A 618 -11.88 4.86 -2.14
C PRO A 618 -13.26 4.85 -1.48
N LEU A 619 -13.48 3.92 -0.55
CA LEU A 619 -14.67 3.85 0.29
C LEU A 619 -14.29 4.32 1.69
N ILE A 620 -15.07 5.26 2.23
CA ILE A 620 -14.83 5.90 3.52
C ILE A 620 -16.09 5.78 4.38
N GLY A 621 -15.94 5.31 5.62
CA GLY A 621 -16.98 5.31 6.64
C GLY A 621 -16.48 5.88 7.96
N ARG A 622 -17.35 6.50 8.75
CA ARG A 622 -17.00 6.96 10.11
C ARG A 622 -16.76 5.76 11.01
N THR A 623 -15.81 5.87 11.91
CA THR A 623 -15.55 4.87 12.95
C THR A 623 -15.13 5.55 14.25
N ASP A 624 -15.28 4.86 15.37
CA ASP A 624 -14.51 5.15 16.58
C ASP A 624 -13.07 4.65 16.41
N ASP A 625 -12.14 5.31 17.12
CA ASP A 625 -10.82 4.75 17.40
C ASP A 625 -10.96 3.76 18.59
N PRO A 626 -10.79 2.45 18.37
CA PRO A 626 -10.90 1.44 19.43
C PRO A 626 -9.82 1.58 20.52
N LEU A 627 -8.75 2.33 20.25
CA LEU A 627 -7.67 2.63 21.20
C LEU A 627 -7.94 3.92 21.99
N ASP A 628 -8.85 4.77 21.54
CA ASP A 628 -9.29 5.92 22.32
C ASP A 628 -10.30 5.49 23.38
N SER A 629 -10.04 5.89 24.63
CA SER A 629 -10.98 5.69 25.74
C SER A 629 -12.21 6.59 25.63
N ASN A 630 -12.14 7.65 24.83
CA ASN A 630 -13.22 8.57 24.56
C ASN A 630 -13.84 8.28 23.18
N THR A 631 -15.09 7.85 23.18
CA THR A 631 -15.86 7.78 21.93
C THR A 631 -16.17 9.20 21.46
N THR A 632 -15.69 9.55 20.26
CA THR A 632 -15.90 10.88 19.69
C THR A 632 -17.09 10.83 18.75
N LEU A 633 -18.19 11.49 19.10
CA LEU A 633 -19.30 11.67 18.18
C LEU A 633 -18.89 12.58 17.01
N ASN A 634 -19.15 12.14 15.80
CA ASN A 634 -18.84 12.84 14.57
C ASN A 634 -20.06 12.90 13.63
N ALA A 635 -20.97 13.82 13.91
CA ALA A 635 -22.12 14.12 13.04
C ALA A 635 -21.76 15.04 11.85
N GLN A 636 -20.48 15.37 11.65
CA GLN A 636 -20.05 16.26 10.57
C GLN A 636 -20.23 15.55 9.22
N GLY A 637 -20.96 16.17 8.31
CA GLY A 637 -21.08 15.72 6.93
C GLY A 637 -19.72 15.71 6.23
N PHE A 638 -19.52 14.79 5.29
CA PHE A 638 -18.26 14.73 4.54
C PHE A 638 -18.43 14.17 3.13
N SER A 639 -17.40 14.37 2.33
CA SER A 639 -17.23 13.84 0.98
C SER A 639 -15.77 13.40 0.77
N VAL A 640 -15.46 12.81 -0.38
CA VAL A 640 -14.07 12.59 -0.82
C VAL A 640 -13.72 13.42 -2.05
N GLU A 641 -12.48 13.88 -2.12
CA GLU A 641 -12.00 14.70 -3.23
C GLU A 641 -10.60 14.28 -3.63
N TYR A 642 -10.37 14.08 -4.93
CA TYR A 642 -9.02 13.97 -5.46
C TYR A 642 -8.51 15.35 -5.84
N ARG A 643 -7.27 15.66 -5.48
CA ARG A 643 -6.60 16.91 -5.84
C ARG A 643 -5.29 16.63 -6.56
N ALA A 644 -4.94 17.53 -7.45
CA ALA A 644 -3.63 17.58 -8.08
C ALA A 644 -2.52 17.68 -7.03
N PRO A 645 -1.25 17.36 -7.39
CA PRO A 645 -0.11 17.52 -6.51
C PRO A 645 -0.04 18.88 -5.81
N SER A 646 0.34 18.88 -4.53
CA SER A 646 0.54 20.08 -3.71
C SER A 646 1.71 20.96 -4.21
N GLY A 647 2.67 20.34 -4.90
CA GLY A 647 3.81 21.00 -5.52
C GLY A 647 4.55 20.09 -6.50
N LEU A 648 5.61 20.61 -7.11
CA LEU A 648 6.40 19.85 -8.07
C LEU A 648 7.02 18.61 -7.41
N GLY A 649 6.76 17.43 -8.00
CA GLY A 649 7.27 16.15 -7.51
C GLY A 649 6.44 15.51 -6.41
N ALA A 650 5.47 16.22 -5.82
CA ALA A 650 4.50 15.62 -4.89
C ALA A 650 3.51 14.70 -5.63
N PRO A 651 2.88 13.73 -4.96
CA PRO A 651 1.79 12.95 -5.53
C PRO A 651 0.47 13.74 -5.50
N GLY A 652 -0.41 13.50 -6.45
CA GLY A 652 -1.82 13.90 -6.33
C GLY A 652 -2.52 12.99 -5.32
N ARG A 653 -3.41 13.55 -4.49
CA ARG A 653 -3.94 12.86 -3.30
C ARG A 653 -5.45 12.90 -3.21
N TRP A 654 -6.01 11.87 -2.59
CA TRP A 654 -7.38 11.86 -2.12
C TRP A 654 -7.49 12.46 -0.72
N PHE A 655 -8.62 13.09 -0.43
CA PHE A 655 -8.94 13.71 0.85
C PHE A 655 -10.34 13.33 1.29
N VAL A 656 -10.53 13.13 2.61
CA VAL A 656 -11.84 13.24 3.25
C VAL A 656 -12.05 14.71 3.60
N VAL A 657 -13.15 15.31 3.15
CA VAL A 657 -13.41 16.75 3.31
C VAL A 657 -14.66 16.96 4.13
N ALA A 658 -14.59 17.77 5.18
CA ALA A 658 -15.76 18.18 5.95
C ALA A 658 -16.68 19.07 5.09
N GLU A 659 -17.95 18.70 5.02
CA GLU A 659 -18.99 19.39 4.25
C GLU A 659 -20.02 20.02 5.17
N ALA A 660 -20.56 21.17 4.78
CA ALA A 660 -21.62 21.82 5.57
C ALA A 660 -22.84 20.91 5.71
N ASN A 661 -23.39 20.84 6.92
CA ASN A 661 -24.58 20.04 7.24
C ASN A 661 -25.90 20.71 6.79
N THR A 662 -25.85 21.94 6.29
CA THR A 662 -27.02 22.75 5.87
C THR A 662 -26.73 23.46 4.55
N SER A 663 -27.79 23.80 3.81
CA SER A 663 -27.78 24.37 2.45
C SER A 663 -27.32 25.84 2.33
N VAL A 664 -26.50 26.32 3.26
CA VAL A 664 -25.99 27.68 3.15
C VAL A 664 -24.89 27.67 2.10
N SER A 665 -25.16 28.33 0.96
CA SER A 665 -24.14 28.64 -0.06
C SER A 665 -22.90 29.18 0.63
N ALA A 666 -21.74 28.56 0.40
CA ALA A 666 -20.48 29.04 0.96
C ALA A 666 -20.33 30.54 0.63
N PRO A 667 -20.15 31.41 1.64
CA PRO A 667 -20.01 32.84 1.38
C PRO A 667 -18.76 33.08 0.53
N SER A 668 -18.83 34.05 -0.38
CA SER A 668 -17.70 34.48 -1.21
C SER A 668 -16.52 35.02 -0.39
N ASN A 669 -16.73 35.30 0.90
CA ASN A 669 -15.69 35.63 1.87
C ASN A 669 -16.05 35.12 3.29
N PRO A 670 -15.40 34.07 3.80
CA PRO A 670 -15.71 33.46 5.10
C PRO A 670 -15.38 34.35 6.31
N ILE A 671 -14.64 35.45 6.13
CA ILE A 671 -14.18 36.31 7.23
C ILE A 671 -15.27 37.29 7.70
N THR A 672 -16.26 37.60 6.84
CA THR A 672 -17.23 38.69 7.10
C THR A 672 -18.58 38.25 7.67
N GLU A 673 -18.93 36.95 7.64
CA GLU A 673 -20.29 36.50 7.99
C GLU A 673 -20.39 35.54 9.20
N GLY A 674 -19.29 35.23 9.90
CA GLY A 674 -19.35 34.42 11.13
C GLY A 674 -19.88 32.98 10.93
N VAL A 675 -19.94 32.48 9.69
CA VAL A 675 -20.31 31.10 9.38
C VAL A 675 -19.12 30.20 9.72
N ALA A 676 -19.34 29.26 10.66
CA ALA A 676 -18.31 28.29 11.03
C ALA A 676 -17.89 27.46 9.80
N VAL A 677 -16.59 27.44 9.51
CA VAL A 677 -16.02 26.57 8.47
C VAL A 677 -16.27 25.11 8.88
N PRO A 678 -16.86 24.26 8.02
CA PRO A 678 -17.05 22.85 8.33
C PRO A 678 -15.73 22.18 8.74
N SER A 679 -15.74 21.46 9.85
CA SER A 679 -14.55 20.83 10.41
C SER A 679 -14.88 19.56 11.18
N PHE A 680 -13.99 18.58 11.13
CA PHE A 680 -14.06 17.39 11.97
C PHE A 680 -13.62 17.73 13.41
N PRO A 681 -14.28 17.14 14.41
CA PRO A 681 -13.84 17.26 15.80
C PRO A 681 -12.48 16.58 16.02
N PRO A 682 -11.75 16.93 17.09
CA PRO A 682 -10.54 16.20 17.48
C PRO A 682 -10.86 14.70 17.65
N ASN A 683 -9.92 13.85 17.25
CA ASN A 683 -10.00 12.39 17.29
C ASN A 683 -11.12 11.79 16.43
N ALA A 684 -11.72 12.55 15.51
CA ALA A 684 -12.54 11.97 14.44
C ALA A 684 -11.73 10.92 13.67
N ALA A 685 -12.34 9.76 13.45
CA ALA A 685 -11.74 8.64 12.77
C ALA A 685 -12.61 8.13 11.61
N PHE A 686 -11.95 7.60 10.58
CA PHE A 686 -12.57 7.05 9.40
C PHE A 686 -11.93 5.73 9.01
N ASN A 687 -12.73 4.76 8.60
CA ASN A 687 -12.28 3.54 7.95
C ASN A 687 -12.17 3.79 6.45
N LEU A 688 -11.04 3.40 5.86
CA LEU A 688 -10.75 3.39 4.43
C LEU A 688 -10.71 1.94 3.94
N ILE A 689 -11.44 1.65 2.86
CA ILE A 689 -11.30 0.42 2.08
C ILE A 689 -11.06 0.80 0.62
N VAL A 690 -10.03 0.20 0.01
CA VAL A 690 -9.73 0.34 -1.42
C VAL A 690 -9.83 -1.05 -2.07
N ASP A 691 -10.42 -1.14 -3.25
CA ASP A 691 -10.32 -2.35 -4.05
C ASP A 691 -9.01 -2.33 -4.85
N GLY A 692 -8.11 -3.26 -4.54
CA GLY A 692 -6.79 -3.36 -5.16
C GLY A 692 -6.85 -3.68 -6.63
N GLY A 693 -7.80 -4.53 -7.03
CA GLY A 693 -8.02 -4.91 -8.42
C GLY A 693 -8.38 -3.71 -9.30
N GLN A 694 -9.33 -2.91 -8.84
CA GLN A 694 -9.79 -1.69 -9.48
C GLN A 694 -8.70 -0.62 -9.51
N ALA A 695 -8.08 -0.35 -8.37
CA ALA A 695 -7.07 0.72 -8.25
C ALA A 695 -5.84 0.44 -9.12
N GLU A 696 -5.42 -0.82 -9.27
CA GLU A 696 -4.27 -1.18 -10.10
C GLU A 696 -4.61 -1.22 -11.59
N SER A 697 -5.82 -1.64 -11.97
CA SER A 697 -6.31 -1.52 -13.36
C SER A 697 -6.33 -0.05 -13.84
N CYS A 698 -6.61 0.90 -12.94
CA CYS A 698 -6.51 2.33 -13.24
C CYS A 698 -5.08 2.81 -13.53
N ARG A 699 -4.08 2.16 -12.93
CA ARG A 699 -2.66 2.55 -13.03
C ARG A 699 -1.91 1.80 -14.11
N ALA A 700 -2.50 0.72 -14.63
CA ALA A 700 -1.91 -0.07 -15.68
C ALA A 700 -1.62 0.80 -16.91
N PRO A 701 -0.43 0.70 -17.52
CA PRO A 701 -0.13 1.39 -18.76
C PRO A 701 -1.03 0.85 -19.89
N ARG A 702 -2.16 1.50 -20.22
CA ARG A 702 -3.02 0.97 -21.29
C ARG A 702 -2.42 1.29 -22.66
N SER A 703 -2.36 0.28 -23.53
CA SER A 703 -1.87 0.40 -24.90
C SER A 703 -2.66 1.41 -25.77
N THR A 704 -3.85 1.81 -25.32
CA THR A 704 -4.79 2.69 -26.04
C THR A 704 -5.06 4.05 -25.39
N THR A 705 -4.46 4.37 -24.24
CA THR A 705 -4.67 5.69 -23.60
C THR A 705 -3.37 6.48 -23.52
N LEU A 706 -3.03 7.15 -24.63
CA LEU A 706 -2.33 8.43 -24.54
C LEU A 706 -3.20 9.36 -23.68
N PHE A 707 -2.77 9.62 -22.44
CA PHE A 707 -3.13 10.80 -21.62
C PHE A 707 -4.52 11.41 -21.86
N SER A 708 -5.59 10.65 -21.61
CA SER A 708 -6.93 11.22 -21.49
C SER A 708 -7.54 10.87 -20.13
N ASN A 709 -6.82 11.20 -19.06
CA ASN A 709 -7.50 11.49 -17.80
C ASN A 709 -8.17 12.85 -18.02
N GLY A 710 -9.45 12.84 -18.42
CA GLY A 710 -10.25 14.02 -18.75
C GLY A 710 -10.52 14.96 -17.56
N PHE A 711 -9.46 15.43 -16.90
CA PHE A 711 -9.48 16.38 -15.80
C PHE A 711 -8.61 17.62 -16.08
N GLU A 712 -7.93 17.69 -17.22
CA GLU A 712 -7.35 18.95 -17.72
C GLU A 712 -8.37 19.65 -18.61
N GLY A 713 -9.32 20.37 -18.00
CA GLY A 713 -10.25 21.21 -18.74
C GLY A 713 -11.58 21.52 -18.05
N SER A 714 -11.53 22.26 -16.94
CA SER A 714 -12.50 23.33 -16.60
C SER A 714 -12.00 24.12 -15.40
#